data_AF-A0A5C2H6R1-F1
#
_entry.id   AF-A0A5C2H6R1-F1
#
_cell.length_a   1.000
_cell.length_b   1.000
_cell.length_c   1.000
_cell.angle_alpha   90.00
_cell.angle_beta   90.00
_cell.angle_gamma   90.00
#
_symmetry.space_group_name_H-M   'P 1'
#
loop_
_entity.id
_entity.type
_entity.pdbx_description
1 polymer ?
#
loop_
_entity_poly.entity_id
_entity_poly.type
_entity_poly.pdbx_seq_one_letter_code
_entity_poly.pdbx_strand_id
1 'polypeptide(L)'
;MNYRSQTINLSVGTIEEKREEIKEYFLQTYELDEKLFDLLKEKDFIYKQPNRLRHPLVFYYGHTATFFVNKLILANILKDRVNKDFESIFAIGVDEMSWDDLESKHYKWPTFEEIKEYRAQVKEIVLNLIDTIEFTMPINWESPMWIIMMGIEHENIHIETSSVLLRELDIKYLSTDEIFEYGEEQSEEYPQNELCVVKGGDVVIEKDRANPIYYGWDNEFSFHKATIKDFKASKYLVSNGEFLEFVKEGGYNKPELFSKEGKEWLDFTQAKHPTFWIKEDGKYFLREINRIVPLPLNYPVDINVYEAEAFCKYKSQKLGFEVRLPSEDEYYRLNDYVNAQVKVENGEANIGLKQFNQSPVDKYKFDEFYDVVGNVWQWSITPTYPFDGFETHPIYDDFTTPTFDDRHALIKGGSFISLGNEILREARYAFRKHFFQHAGFRYVKSDNEYRTKLNDNVYETDELISQYCEFHYGAENFGVKNFCVNSVESLKPYLKDIDNKKALDLGCSVGRSTFELAKTFDEVMGIDFSANFINVGVKLKKYDSLIYKVKKEGELFDEKSVSLEELGLEDIKNKVSFMQGDACNLKDIYTGYDLIFCSNLIDRLYYPKKFLDDIPSRINDNGLLVLLSPYTWLEEYTPKQNWLGGYIKDNKEVYTLDTLKTELSDFELLDTIDVPFVIKETNRKYQHTISQMTIWKKKA
;
A
#
# COMPACT_ATOMS: atom_id res chain seq x y z
N MET A 1 29.04 11.61 6.08
CA MET A 1 28.16 12.64 5.48
C MET A 1 27.09 12.93 6.51
N ASN A 2 26.82 14.19 6.83
CA ASN A 2 25.72 14.55 7.72
C ASN A 2 24.46 14.69 6.85
N TYR A 3 23.71 13.60 6.69
CA TYR A 3 22.43 13.65 6.01
C TYR A 3 21.43 14.43 6.88
N ARG A 4 20.63 15.30 6.25
CA ARG A 4 19.44 15.89 6.85
C ARG A 4 18.47 14.76 7.19
N SER A 5 18.28 14.52 8.49
CA SER A 5 17.31 13.55 8.98
C SER A 5 15.91 14.11 9.15
N GLN A 6 15.79 15.40 9.42
CA GLN A 6 14.53 16.09 9.69
C GLN A 6 13.81 16.44 8.39
N THR A 7 12.49 16.20 8.34
CA THR A 7 11.64 16.68 7.25
C THR A 7 11.55 18.22 7.23
N ILE A 8 10.94 18.77 6.18
CA ILE A 8 10.79 20.22 5.97
C ILE A 8 9.57 20.73 6.74
N ASN A 9 9.71 21.86 7.46
CA ASN A 9 8.56 22.54 8.02
C ASN A 9 7.80 23.26 6.89
N LEU A 10 6.59 22.82 6.57
CA LEU A 10 5.77 23.27 5.45
C LEU A 10 4.90 24.51 5.77
N SER A 11 4.91 24.96 7.02
CA SER A 11 4.06 26.04 7.52
C SER A 11 4.75 27.40 7.64
N VAL A 12 6.08 27.46 7.55
CA VAL A 12 6.88 28.67 7.78
C VAL A 12 7.91 28.92 6.67
N GLY A 13 8.37 30.16 6.56
CA GLY A 13 9.33 30.63 5.56
C GLY A 13 8.66 31.27 4.35
N THR A 14 9.50 31.85 3.48
CA THR A 14 9.09 32.39 2.18
C THR A 14 9.08 31.30 1.10
N ILE A 15 8.44 31.58 -0.04
CA ILE A 15 8.41 30.66 -1.19
C ILE A 15 9.83 30.29 -1.62
N GLU A 16 10.74 31.27 -1.75
CA GLU A 16 12.10 31.00 -2.23
C GLU A 16 12.95 30.24 -1.22
N GLU A 17 12.83 30.55 0.08
CA GLU A 17 13.46 29.73 1.12
C GLU A 17 12.96 28.29 1.06
N LYS A 18 11.65 28.08 0.81
CA LYS A 18 11.07 26.75 0.73
C LYS A 18 11.51 25.97 -0.51
N ARG A 19 11.71 26.65 -1.65
CA ARG A 19 12.30 26.02 -2.84
C ARG A 19 13.69 25.49 -2.54
N GLU A 20 14.56 26.31 -1.98
CA GLU A 20 15.93 25.89 -1.67
C GLU A 20 15.96 24.74 -0.66
N GLU A 21 15.17 24.82 0.42
CA GLU A 21 15.07 23.73 1.41
C GLU A 21 14.60 22.41 0.80
N ILE A 22 13.55 22.44 -0.04
CA ILE A 22 13.02 21.24 -0.70
C ILE A 22 13.98 20.71 -1.75
N LYS A 23 14.67 21.60 -2.47
CA LYS A 23 15.69 21.24 -3.46
C LYS A 23 16.87 20.53 -2.84
N GLU A 24 17.40 21.07 -1.74
CA GLU A 24 18.47 20.42 -0.97
C GLU A 24 18.01 19.06 -0.45
N TYR A 25 16.77 18.98 0.06
CA TYR A 25 16.23 17.73 0.57
C TYR A 25 16.05 16.67 -0.52
N PHE A 26 15.53 17.06 -1.68
CA PHE A 26 15.43 16.19 -2.85
C PHE A 26 16.80 15.68 -3.30
N LEU A 27 17.77 16.59 -3.51
CA LEU A 27 19.12 16.22 -3.97
C LEU A 27 19.79 15.21 -3.04
N GLN A 28 19.72 15.47 -1.72
CA GLN A 28 20.31 14.59 -0.74
C GLN A 28 19.67 13.20 -0.74
N THR A 29 18.34 13.13 -0.80
CA THR A 29 17.58 11.87 -0.77
C THR A 29 17.87 11.05 -2.03
N TYR A 30 17.84 11.71 -3.19
CA TYR A 30 18.12 11.08 -4.48
C TYR A 30 19.55 10.53 -4.57
N GLU A 31 20.53 11.28 -4.07
CA GLU A 31 21.94 10.86 -4.04
C GLU A 31 22.20 9.75 -3.03
N LEU A 32 21.48 9.75 -1.91
CA LEU A 32 21.56 8.68 -0.91
C LEU A 32 21.02 7.36 -1.45
N ASP A 33 19.89 7.39 -2.16
CA ASP A 33 19.34 6.21 -2.84
C ASP A 33 20.36 5.63 -3.83
N GLU A 34 20.97 6.46 -4.69
CA GLU A 34 22.01 6.00 -5.62
C GLU A 34 23.22 5.39 -4.90
N LYS A 35 23.69 6.07 -3.85
CA LYS A 35 24.85 5.64 -3.06
C LYS A 35 24.61 4.31 -2.34
N LEU A 36 23.37 4.01 -1.96
CA LEU A 36 23.06 2.72 -1.35
C LEU A 36 23.34 1.54 -2.31
N PHE A 37 23.07 1.71 -3.60
CA PHE A 37 23.38 0.71 -4.64
C PHE A 37 24.88 0.66 -5.05
N ASP A 38 25.71 1.59 -4.57
CA ASP A 38 27.17 1.47 -4.66
C ASP A 38 27.74 0.40 -3.71
N LEU A 39 26.94 -0.12 -2.78
CA LEU A 39 27.30 -1.30 -2.00
C LEU A 39 27.38 -2.57 -2.84
N LEU A 40 26.81 -2.61 -4.05
CA LEU A 40 26.94 -3.75 -4.94
C LEU A 40 28.36 -3.82 -5.50
N LYS A 41 29.00 -4.98 -5.35
CA LYS A 41 30.37 -5.21 -5.85
C LYS A 41 30.47 -5.07 -7.37
N GLU A 42 29.43 -5.50 -8.08
CA GLU A 42 29.30 -5.38 -9.53
C GLU A 42 27.87 -4.90 -9.84
N LYS A 43 27.71 -4.00 -10.81
CA LYS A 43 26.39 -3.42 -11.14
C LYS A 43 25.39 -4.46 -11.65
N ASP A 44 25.85 -5.53 -12.29
CA ASP A 44 25.01 -6.67 -12.72
C ASP A 44 24.33 -7.40 -11.55
N PHE A 45 24.80 -7.22 -10.31
CA PHE A 45 24.12 -7.81 -9.15
C PHE A 45 22.81 -7.11 -8.78
N ILE A 46 22.50 -5.97 -9.41
CA ILE A 46 21.19 -5.31 -9.28
C ILE A 46 20.04 -6.18 -9.80
N TYR A 47 20.30 -7.16 -10.67
CA TYR A 47 19.27 -8.09 -11.16
C TYR A 47 18.99 -9.25 -10.20
N LYS A 48 19.66 -9.30 -9.04
CA LYS A 48 19.38 -10.32 -8.03
C LYS A 48 18.07 -10.01 -7.31
N GLN A 49 17.40 -11.09 -6.90
CA GLN A 49 16.19 -11.08 -6.09
C GLN A 49 16.54 -11.69 -4.73
N PRO A 50 16.94 -10.87 -3.73
CA PRO A 50 17.33 -11.36 -2.41
C PRO A 50 16.21 -12.12 -1.70
N ASN A 51 14.98 -11.68 -1.94
CA ASN A 51 13.78 -12.21 -1.29
C ASN A 51 12.74 -12.56 -2.35
N ARG A 52 12.31 -13.82 -2.35
CA ARG A 52 11.33 -14.36 -3.33
C ARG A 52 9.94 -13.73 -3.25
N LEU A 53 9.62 -13.06 -2.14
CA LEU A 53 8.36 -12.33 -1.92
C LEU A 53 8.49 -10.85 -2.30
N ARG A 54 9.61 -10.46 -2.91
CA ARG A 54 9.96 -9.07 -3.29
C ARG A 54 10.48 -9.04 -4.71
N HIS A 55 10.45 -7.86 -5.34
CA HIS A 55 11.04 -7.67 -6.66
C HIS A 55 12.59 -7.76 -6.61
N PRO A 56 13.27 -7.96 -7.76
CA PRO A 56 14.73 -7.81 -7.82
C PRO A 56 15.17 -6.37 -7.53
N LEU A 57 16.43 -6.18 -7.12
CA LEU A 57 16.96 -4.86 -6.73
C LEU A 57 16.82 -3.79 -7.84
N VAL A 58 16.84 -4.20 -9.10
CA VAL A 58 16.67 -3.32 -10.27
C VAL A 58 15.31 -2.63 -10.27
N PHE A 59 14.28 -3.28 -9.73
CA PHE A 59 12.97 -2.66 -9.57
C PHE A 59 13.07 -1.46 -8.64
N TYR A 60 13.65 -1.64 -7.45
CA TYR A 60 13.75 -0.58 -6.44
C TYR A 60 14.58 0.62 -6.94
N TYR A 61 15.64 0.35 -7.71
CA TYR A 61 16.44 1.40 -8.34
C TYR A 61 15.69 2.18 -9.43
N GLY A 62 14.82 1.56 -10.21
CA GLY A 62 14.00 2.28 -11.20
C GLY A 62 12.74 2.93 -10.61
N HIS A 63 12.18 2.32 -9.56
CA HIS A 63 10.86 2.61 -9.03
C HIS A 63 10.71 4.01 -8.46
N THR A 64 11.68 4.50 -7.69
CA THR A 64 11.54 5.81 -7.02
C THR A 64 11.44 6.96 -8.05
N ALA A 65 12.27 6.95 -9.09
CA ALA A 65 12.17 7.90 -10.20
C ALA A 65 10.86 7.76 -10.97
N THR A 66 10.41 6.53 -11.25
CA THR A 66 9.11 6.28 -11.88
C THR A 66 7.95 6.79 -11.03
N PHE A 67 8.04 6.66 -9.70
CA PHE A 67 7.03 7.15 -8.77
C PHE A 67 6.85 8.67 -8.90
N PHE A 68 7.94 9.44 -8.92
CA PHE A 68 7.88 10.90 -9.18
C PHE A 68 7.11 11.19 -10.47
N VAL A 69 7.51 10.58 -11.59
CA VAL A 69 6.87 10.84 -12.89
C VAL A 69 5.38 10.47 -12.86
N ASN A 70 5.04 9.29 -12.33
CA ASN A 70 3.66 8.83 -12.26
C ASN A 70 2.77 9.75 -11.44
N LYS A 71 3.21 10.15 -10.24
CA LYS A 71 2.43 11.05 -9.38
C LYS A 71 2.35 12.47 -9.93
N LEU A 72 3.42 12.98 -10.55
CA LEU A 72 3.41 14.28 -11.23
C LEU A 72 2.48 14.32 -12.45
N ILE A 73 2.38 13.22 -13.21
CA ILE A 73 1.41 13.09 -14.32
C ILE A 73 -0.01 13.02 -13.79
N LEU A 74 -0.26 12.19 -12.76
CA LEU A 74 -1.60 12.08 -12.14
C LEU A 74 -2.06 13.41 -11.53
N ALA A 75 -1.16 14.16 -10.91
CA ALA A 75 -1.43 15.51 -10.41
C ALA A 75 -1.53 16.58 -11.52
N ASN A 76 -1.40 16.18 -12.79
CA ASN A 76 -1.44 17.07 -13.95
C ASN A 76 -0.36 18.18 -13.93
N ILE A 77 0.73 17.98 -13.17
CA ILE A 77 1.88 18.89 -13.07
C ILE A 77 2.82 18.66 -14.26
N LEU A 78 3.15 17.40 -14.51
CA LEU A 78 3.88 16.97 -15.70
C LEU A 78 2.86 16.58 -16.78
N LYS A 79 3.13 16.91 -18.05
CA LYS A 79 2.24 16.56 -19.18
C LYS A 79 2.73 15.36 -19.96
N ASP A 80 4.05 15.28 -20.14
CA ASP A 80 4.69 14.27 -20.96
C ASP A 80 5.44 13.25 -20.10
N ARG A 81 5.28 11.99 -20.48
CA ARG A 81 5.98 10.85 -19.91
C ARG A 81 7.45 10.88 -20.35
N VAL A 82 8.38 10.50 -19.47
CA VAL A 82 9.82 10.47 -19.78
C VAL A 82 10.16 9.17 -20.53
N ASN A 83 9.70 8.04 -20.00
CA ASN A 83 9.80 6.73 -20.64
C ASN A 83 8.60 5.86 -20.22
N LYS A 84 7.60 5.75 -21.11
CA LYS A 84 6.34 5.03 -20.84
C LYS A 84 6.54 3.56 -20.48
N ASP A 85 7.54 2.90 -21.08
CA ASP A 85 7.80 1.49 -20.84
C ASP A 85 8.37 1.30 -19.43
N PHE A 86 9.32 2.15 -19.02
CA PHE A 86 9.89 2.10 -17.66
C PHE A 86 8.84 2.45 -16.63
N GLU A 87 8.06 3.49 -16.91
CA GLU A 87 7.01 3.97 -16.04
C GLU A 87 5.88 2.95 -15.86
N SER A 88 5.71 2.02 -16.80
CA SER A 88 4.80 0.88 -16.66
C SER A 88 5.46 -0.30 -15.94
N ILE A 89 6.72 -0.62 -16.24
CA ILE A 89 7.45 -1.77 -15.66
C ILE A 89 7.69 -1.56 -14.17
N PHE A 90 8.02 -0.33 -13.77
CA PHE A 90 8.31 0.01 -12.37
C PHE A 90 7.09 0.55 -11.60
N ALA A 91 5.89 0.62 -12.18
CA ALA A 91 4.68 1.12 -11.48
C ALA A 91 3.98 0.11 -10.56
N ILE A 92 4.46 -1.13 -10.51
CA ILE A 92 3.80 -2.22 -9.76
C ILE A 92 3.93 -1.97 -8.25
N GLY A 93 2.90 -2.33 -7.47
CA GLY A 93 2.93 -2.24 -6.02
C GLY A 93 3.98 -3.18 -5.39
N VAL A 94 4.53 -2.79 -4.23
CA VAL A 94 5.59 -3.54 -3.52
C VAL A 94 5.09 -4.52 -2.46
N ASP A 95 3.80 -4.48 -2.11
CA ASP A 95 3.18 -5.46 -1.21
C ASP A 95 2.85 -6.77 -1.95
N GLU A 96 2.78 -7.87 -1.21
CA GLU A 96 2.43 -9.21 -1.70
C GLU A 96 0.93 -9.25 -2.08
N MET A 97 0.57 -8.63 -3.20
CA MET A 97 -0.79 -8.58 -3.74
C MET A 97 -0.89 -9.54 -4.95
N SER A 98 -1.09 -10.82 -4.65
CA SER A 98 -1.23 -11.93 -5.62
C SER A 98 0.06 -12.30 -6.40
N TRP A 99 0.21 -13.60 -6.66
CA TRP A 99 1.48 -14.24 -7.02
C TRP A 99 1.95 -13.98 -8.47
N ASP A 100 1.14 -13.31 -9.29
CA ASP A 100 1.45 -13.09 -10.71
C ASP A 100 2.35 -11.86 -10.96
N ASP A 101 2.49 -10.94 -10.01
CA ASP A 101 3.32 -9.74 -10.16
C ASP A 101 4.83 -10.00 -9.93
N LEU A 102 5.19 -11.09 -9.24
CA LEU A 102 6.57 -11.41 -8.87
C LEU A 102 7.28 -12.38 -9.83
N GLU A 103 6.60 -12.92 -10.86
CA GLU A 103 7.22 -13.87 -11.77
C GLU A 103 8.13 -13.16 -12.81
N SER A 104 9.42 -13.10 -12.49
CA SER A 104 10.49 -12.45 -13.29
C SER A 104 10.61 -12.93 -14.74
N LYS A 105 9.97 -14.06 -15.11
CA LYS A 105 9.97 -14.58 -16.49
C LYS A 105 9.19 -13.69 -17.47
N HIS A 106 8.34 -12.79 -16.97
CA HIS A 106 7.52 -11.91 -17.81
C HIS A 106 8.11 -10.52 -18.04
N TYR A 107 9.24 -10.17 -17.40
CA TYR A 107 9.83 -8.83 -17.49
C TYR A 107 11.22 -8.84 -18.10
N LYS A 108 11.38 -8.14 -19.23
CA LYS A 108 12.70 -7.78 -19.75
C LYS A 108 13.15 -6.50 -19.05
N TRP A 109 13.88 -6.66 -17.95
CA TRP A 109 14.44 -5.52 -17.21
C TRP A 109 15.38 -4.69 -18.10
N PRO A 110 15.31 -3.35 -18.05
CA PRO A 110 16.27 -2.50 -18.75
C PRO A 110 17.69 -2.64 -18.17
N THR A 111 18.69 -2.21 -18.93
CA THR A 111 20.08 -2.21 -18.47
C THR A 111 20.29 -1.18 -17.35
N PHE A 112 21.26 -1.42 -16.47
CA PHE A 112 21.60 -0.47 -15.39
C PHE A 112 21.86 0.95 -15.94
N GLU A 113 22.60 1.07 -17.04
CA GLU A 113 22.91 2.37 -17.65
C GLU A 113 21.66 3.07 -18.22
N GLU A 114 20.71 2.33 -18.82
CA GLU A 114 19.46 2.93 -19.29
C GLU A 114 18.60 3.44 -18.12
N ILE A 115 18.54 2.70 -17.01
CA ILE A 115 17.79 3.12 -15.82
C ILE A 115 18.47 4.33 -15.17
N LYS A 116 19.80 4.33 -15.09
CA LYS A 116 20.57 5.45 -14.57
C LYS A 116 20.37 6.73 -15.40
N GLU A 117 20.37 6.61 -16.72
CA GLU A 117 20.07 7.73 -17.62
C GLU A 117 18.63 8.23 -17.43
N TYR A 118 17.65 7.32 -17.33
CA TYR A 118 16.28 7.68 -17.01
C TYR A 118 16.16 8.43 -15.67
N ARG A 119 16.83 7.93 -14.62
CA ARG A 119 16.91 8.60 -13.32
C ARG A 119 17.54 9.98 -13.43
N ALA A 120 18.59 10.17 -14.22
CA ALA A 120 19.20 11.48 -14.41
C ALA A 120 18.22 12.48 -15.05
N GLN A 121 17.47 12.05 -16.07
CA GLN A 121 16.44 12.88 -16.72
C GLN A 121 15.30 13.25 -15.76
N VAL A 122 14.81 12.29 -14.96
CA VAL A 122 13.80 12.56 -13.94
C VAL A 122 14.32 13.53 -12.89
N LYS A 123 15.58 13.39 -12.44
CA LYS A 123 16.23 14.32 -11.50
C LYS A 123 16.23 15.75 -12.04
N GLU A 124 16.62 15.96 -13.30
CA GLU A 124 16.61 17.28 -13.93
C GLU A 124 15.20 17.88 -14.04
N ILE A 125 14.21 17.06 -14.39
CA ILE A 125 12.80 17.49 -14.47
C ILE A 125 12.29 17.92 -13.10
N VAL A 126 12.53 17.13 -12.05
CA VAL A 126 12.07 17.45 -10.68
C VAL A 126 12.77 18.71 -10.17
N LEU A 127 14.08 18.87 -10.40
CA LEU A 127 14.80 20.10 -10.02
C LEU A 127 14.23 21.34 -10.71
N ASN A 128 13.98 21.26 -12.02
CA ASN A 128 13.36 22.35 -12.76
C ASN A 128 11.94 22.65 -12.25
N LEU A 129 11.15 21.63 -11.90
CA LEU A 129 9.84 21.82 -11.29
C LEU A 129 9.94 22.51 -9.93
N ILE A 130 10.87 22.09 -9.06
CA ILE A 130 11.11 22.75 -7.76
C ILE A 130 11.45 24.24 -7.96
N ASP A 131 12.23 24.58 -8.99
CA ASP A 131 12.64 25.96 -9.27
C ASP A 131 11.50 26.81 -9.87
N THR A 132 10.57 26.21 -10.60
CA THR A 132 9.63 26.96 -11.47
C THR A 132 8.16 26.86 -11.10
N ILE A 133 7.74 25.82 -10.37
CA ILE A 133 6.32 25.59 -10.08
C ILE A 133 5.75 26.67 -9.17
N GLU A 134 4.60 27.23 -9.49
CA GLU A 134 3.94 28.21 -8.62
C GLU A 134 3.22 27.50 -7.47
N PHE A 135 3.40 27.99 -6.24
CA PHE A 135 2.70 27.50 -5.06
C PHE A 135 2.55 28.61 -4.01
N THR A 136 1.70 28.38 -3.02
CA THR A 136 1.48 29.29 -1.88
C THR A 136 1.88 28.61 -0.57
N MET A 137 2.21 29.42 0.44
CA MET A 137 2.40 28.96 1.82
C MET A 137 1.08 29.04 2.61
N PRO A 138 0.80 28.09 3.52
CA PRO A 138 1.55 26.87 3.79
C PRO A 138 1.40 25.82 2.66
N ILE A 139 2.34 24.89 2.54
CA ILE A 139 2.25 23.76 1.61
C ILE A 139 1.35 22.69 2.24
N ASN A 140 0.22 22.37 1.59
CA ASN A 140 -0.76 21.36 2.01
C ASN A 140 -1.13 20.45 0.81
N TRP A 141 -2.11 19.54 0.98
CA TRP A 141 -2.50 18.57 -0.06
C TRP A 141 -2.87 19.19 -1.43
N GLU A 142 -3.38 20.43 -1.43
CA GLU A 142 -3.75 21.14 -2.66
C GLU A 142 -2.54 21.82 -3.33
N SER A 143 -1.41 21.90 -2.64
CA SER A 143 -0.19 22.50 -3.18
C SER A 143 0.52 21.52 -4.11
N PRO A 144 0.95 21.94 -5.31
CA PRO A 144 1.71 21.06 -6.19
C PRO A 144 3.08 20.67 -5.59
N MET A 145 3.62 21.48 -4.68
CA MET A 145 4.85 21.16 -3.95
C MET A 145 4.67 19.98 -2.97
N TRP A 146 3.44 19.68 -2.56
CA TRP A 146 3.13 18.47 -1.78
C TRP A 146 3.41 17.19 -2.55
N ILE A 147 3.22 17.19 -3.87
CA ILE A 147 3.49 16.03 -4.73
C ILE A 147 5.00 15.79 -4.86
N ILE A 148 5.81 16.85 -4.85
CA ILE A 148 7.27 16.74 -4.80
C ILE A 148 7.70 16.18 -3.44
N MET A 149 7.17 16.71 -2.34
CA MET A 149 7.42 16.17 -1.00
C MET A 149 7.01 14.70 -0.87
N MET A 150 5.87 14.32 -1.45
CA MET A 150 5.41 12.94 -1.51
C MET A 150 6.45 12.03 -2.19
N GLY A 151 7.04 12.46 -3.31
CA GLY A 151 8.09 11.68 -3.95
C GLY A 151 9.36 11.55 -3.11
N ILE A 152 9.78 12.63 -2.42
CA ILE A 152 10.94 12.60 -1.51
C ILE A 152 10.70 11.64 -0.34
N GLU A 153 9.55 11.74 0.32
CA GLU A 153 9.22 10.89 1.48
C GLU A 153 8.96 9.44 1.05
N HIS A 154 8.46 9.21 -0.16
CA HIS A 154 8.38 7.88 -0.75
C HIS A 154 9.76 7.28 -1.02
N GLU A 155 10.72 8.08 -1.49
CA GLU A 155 12.10 7.62 -1.69
C GLU A 155 12.79 7.27 -0.36
N ASN A 156 12.52 7.99 0.73
CA ASN A 156 13.00 7.61 2.08
C ASN A 156 12.55 6.19 2.48
N ILE A 157 11.27 5.84 2.25
CA ILE A 157 10.75 4.48 2.47
C ILE A 157 11.55 3.44 1.67
N HIS A 158 11.88 3.79 0.42
CA HIS A 158 12.61 2.91 -0.48
C HIS A 158 14.10 2.80 -0.17
N ILE A 159 14.73 3.83 0.41
CA ILE A 159 16.08 3.77 0.95
C ILE A 159 16.13 2.74 2.08
N GLU A 160 15.19 2.83 3.03
CA GLU A 160 15.12 1.84 4.12
C GLU A 160 14.82 0.43 3.59
N THR A 161 13.81 0.28 2.73
CA THR A 161 13.45 -1.01 2.11
C THR A 161 14.62 -1.63 1.35
N SER A 162 15.30 -0.85 0.51
CA SER A 162 16.44 -1.33 -0.30
C SER A 162 17.61 -1.75 0.60
N SER A 163 17.82 -1.08 1.73
CA SER A 163 18.88 -1.44 2.68
C SER A 163 18.63 -2.81 3.34
N VAL A 164 17.37 -3.15 3.62
CA VAL A 164 16.98 -4.48 4.11
C VAL A 164 17.21 -5.53 3.02
N LEU A 165 16.83 -5.25 1.77
CA LEU A 165 17.04 -6.19 0.66
C LEU A 165 18.54 -6.42 0.36
N LEU A 166 19.37 -5.39 0.47
CA LEU A 166 20.82 -5.52 0.38
C LEU A 166 21.39 -6.35 1.54
N ARG A 167 20.81 -6.25 2.74
CA ARG A 167 21.17 -7.10 3.88
C ARG A 167 20.77 -8.56 3.67
N GLU A 168 19.60 -8.81 3.06
CA GLU A 168 19.13 -10.14 2.66
C GLU A 168 19.94 -10.74 1.49
N LEU A 169 20.59 -9.90 0.68
CA LEU A 169 21.46 -10.34 -0.41
C LEU A 169 22.67 -11.09 0.16
N ASP A 170 23.03 -12.21 -0.50
CA ASP A 170 24.24 -12.95 -0.20
C ASP A 170 25.45 -12.01 -0.25
N ILE A 171 26.18 -11.95 0.88
CA ILE A 171 27.24 -10.97 1.12
C ILE A 171 28.33 -10.99 0.05
N LYS A 172 28.53 -12.11 -0.67
CA LYS A 172 29.52 -12.20 -1.75
C LYS A 172 29.26 -11.23 -2.91
N TYR A 173 28.03 -10.73 -3.03
CA TYR A 173 27.61 -9.75 -4.05
C TYR A 173 27.81 -8.30 -3.60
N LEU A 174 28.22 -8.06 -2.35
CA LEU A 174 28.45 -6.72 -1.82
C LEU A 174 29.94 -6.39 -1.78
N SER A 175 30.25 -5.10 -1.95
CA SER A 175 31.58 -4.57 -1.74
C SER A 175 31.89 -4.54 -0.24
N THR A 176 33.17 -4.76 0.08
CA THR A 176 33.73 -4.57 1.43
C THR A 176 34.20 -3.12 1.65
N ASP A 177 34.08 -2.26 0.65
CA ASP A 177 34.45 -0.85 0.78
C ASP A 177 33.52 -0.14 1.77
N GLU A 178 34.11 0.60 2.70
CA GLU A 178 33.38 1.39 3.70
C GLU A 178 32.92 2.73 3.11
N ILE A 179 31.87 2.69 2.29
CA ILE A 179 31.25 3.90 1.70
C ILE A 179 30.28 4.61 2.66
N PHE A 180 29.92 3.93 3.75
CA PHE A 180 29.18 4.46 4.91
C PHE A 180 29.97 4.23 6.20
N GLU A 181 29.72 5.07 7.19
CA GLU A 181 30.39 5.02 8.49
C GLU A 181 29.63 4.11 9.45
N TYR A 182 30.31 3.13 10.05
CA TYR A 182 29.73 2.17 10.98
C TYR A 182 30.13 2.48 12.43
N GLY A 183 29.22 2.23 13.37
CA GLY A 183 29.52 2.22 14.80
C GLY A 183 30.26 0.95 15.22
N GLU A 184 31.21 1.10 16.14
CA GLU A 184 32.06 0.03 16.68
C GLU A 184 31.94 -0.10 18.21
N GLU A 185 30.72 -0.06 18.75
CA GLU A 185 30.45 -0.13 20.20
C GLU A 185 29.88 -1.48 20.64
N GLN A 186 30.18 -2.52 19.87
CA GLN A 186 29.77 -3.89 20.12
C GLN A 186 30.40 -4.48 21.39
N SER A 187 29.58 -5.18 22.18
CA SER A 187 30.00 -5.79 23.45
C SER A 187 29.46 -7.22 23.60
N GLU A 188 30.21 -8.06 24.31
CA GLU A 188 29.75 -9.37 24.81
C GLU A 188 28.95 -9.24 26.13
N GLU A 189 28.88 -8.05 26.69
CA GLU A 189 28.01 -7.72 27.83
C GLU A 189 26.81 -6.93 27.34
N TYR A 190 25.66 -7.09 28.01
CA TYR A 190 24.44 -6.38 27.68
C TYR A 190 23.68 -5.99 28.95
N PRO A 191 22.98 -4.84 28.94
CA PRO A 191 22.21 -4.42 30.10
C PRO A 191 21.05 -5.39 30.35
N GLN A 192 20.81 -5.67 31.63
CA GLN A 192 19.63 -6.42 32.04
C GLN A 192 18.43 -5.49 32.02
N ASN A 193 17.37 -5.90 31.33
CA ASN A 193 16.19 -5.08 31.14
C ASN A 193 15.34 -5.03 32.42
N GLU A 194 14.69 -3.89 32.65
CA GLU A 194 13.79 -3.68 33.79
C GLU A 194 12.52 -2.98 33.32
N LEU A 195 11.42 -3.13 34.07
CA LEU A 195 10.14 -2.49 33.74
C LEU A 195 10.00 -1.15 34.47
N CYS A 196 10.06 -0.05 33.71
CA CYS A 196 9.86 1.31 34.19
C CYS A 196 8.37 1.71 34.05
N VAL A 197 7.89 2.57 34.96
CA VAL A 197 6.51 3.05 34.93
C VAL A 197 6.37 4.13 33.87
N VAL A 198 5.32 4.03 33.04
CA VAL A 198 4.88 5.10 32.15
C VAL A 198 3.59 5.66 32.72
N LYS A 199 3.56 6.97 32.98
CA LYS A 199 2.33 7.61 33.47
C LYS A 199 1.30 7.69 32.35
N GLY A 200 0.08 7.27 32.67
CA GLY A 200 -1.06 7.36 31.79
C GLY A 200 -1.39 8.80 31.41
N GLY A 201 -2.28 8.95 30.43
CA GLY A 201 -2.67 10.22 29.86
C GLY A 201 -3.49 10.02 28.59
N ASP A 202 -4.00 11.13 28.07
CA ASP A 202 -4.66 11.14 26.77
C ASP A 202 -3.62 11.17 25.66
N VAL A 203 -3.87 10.36 24.62
CA VAL A 203 -3.20 10.41 23.33
C VAL A 203 -4.18 11.01 22.34
N VAL A 204 -3.74 12.03 21.61
CA VAL A 204 -4.50 12.65 20.52
C VAL A 204 -3.60 12.69 19.29
N ILE A 205 -4.14 12.24 18.16
CA ILE A 205 -3.54 12.34 16.84
C ILE A 205 -4.52 13.08 15.95
N GLU A 206 -4.07 14.19 15.38
CA GLU A 206 -4.83 14.99 14.42
C GLU A 206 -3.84 15.95 13.73
N LYS A 207 -3.32 15.57 12.55
CA LYS A 207 -2.57 16.54 11.74
C LYS A 207 -3.56 17.49 11.05
N ASP A 208 -3.29 18.78 11.11
CA ASP A 208 -4.06 19.78 10.36
C ASP A 208 -3.79 19.60 8.86
N ARG A 209 -4.82 19.17 8.11
CA ARG A 209 -4.75 19.00 6.66
C ARG A 209 -4.59 20.33 5.91
N ALA A 210 -5.17 21.40 6.43
CA ALA A 210 -5.15 22.71 5.79
C ALA A 210 -3.81 23.42 6.03
N ASN A 211 -3.23 23.26 7.23
CA ASN A 211 -1.97 23.90 7.62
C ASN A 211 -1.00 22.90 8.27
N PRO A 212 -0.56 21.86 7.56
CA PRO A 212 0.35 20.87 8.12
C PRO A 212 1.70 21.52 8.42
N ILE A 213 2.26 21.22 9.61
CA ILE A 213 3.61 21.65 9.96
C ILE A 213 4.65 20.85 9.19
N TYR A 214 4.42 19.54 9.03
CA TYR A 214 5.32 18.59 8.36
C TYR A 214 4.54 17.71 7.39
N TYR A 215 5.24 17.07 6.45
CA TYR A 215 4.63 16.05 5.60
C TYR A 215 4.02 14.91 6.43
N GLY A 216 2.94 14.32 5.94
CA GLY A 216 2.28 13.15 6.52
C GLY A 216 1.61 12.32 5.44
N TRP A 217 1.53 11.01 5.67
CA TRP A 217 0.69 10.14 4.85
C TRP A 217 -0.78 10.30 5.22
N ASP A 218 -1.68 9.89 4.33
CA ASP A 218 -3.13 9.98 4.48
C ASP A 218 -3.65 9.42 5.82
N ASN A 219 -2.99 8.38 6.32
CA ASN A 219 -3.33 7.67 7.55
C ASN A 219 -2.99 8.41 8.85
N GLU A 220 -2.35 9.58 8.77
CA GLU A 220 -1.88 10.37 9.92
C GLU A 220 -2.74 11.60 10.23
N PHE A 221 -3.68 11.97 9.35
CA PHE A 221 -4.42 13.24 9.47
C PHE A 221 -5.69 13.16 10.28
N SER A 222 -6.41 12.04 10.18
CA SER A 222 -7.74 11.94 10.75
C SER A 222 -7.70 11.80 12.28
N PHE A 223 -8.72 12.34 12.94
CA PHE A 223 -8.75 12.44 14.38
C PHE A 223 -8.76 11.05 15.03
N HIS A 224 -7.88 10.87 16.02
CA HIS A 224 -7.88 9.72 16.90
C HIS A 224 -7.60 10.16 18.33
N LYS A 225 -8.34 9.57 19.27
CA LYS A 225 -8.16 9.80 20.70
C LYS A 225 -8.23 8.50 21.48
N ALA A 226 -7.26 8.30 22.37
CA ALA A 226 -7.26 7.21 23.34
C ALA A 226 -6.88 7.74 24.73
N THR A 227 -7.44 7.13 25.79
CA THR A 227 -7.03 7.40 27.17
C THR A 227 -6.27 6.18 27.70
N ILE A 228 -4.99 6.37 27.98
CA ILE A 228 -4.08 5.31 28.40
C ILE A 228 -3.88 5.38 29.92
N LYS A 229 -4.11 4.27 30.61
CA LYS A 229 -3.81 4.09 32.04
C LYS A 229 -2.31 3.91 32.25
N ASP A 230 -1.84 4.16 33.47
CA ASP A 230 -0.47 3.81 33.89
C ASP A 230 -0.14 2.36 33.48
N PHE A 231 1.01 2.17 32.85
CA PHE A 231 1.52 0.86 32.48
C PHE A 231 3.02 0.79 32.76
N LYS A 232 3.63 -0.36 32.50
CA LYS A 232 5.09 -0.47 32.54
C LYS A 232 5.64 -0.89 31.20
N ALA A 233 6.75 -0.30 30.80
CA ALA A 233 7.48 -0.68 29.60
C ALA A 233 8.90 -1.10 29.97
N SER A 234 9.50 -2.00 29.20
CA SER A 234 10.91 -2.34 29.36
C SER A 234 11.74 -1.07 29.17
N LYS A 235 12.81 -0.91 29.93
CA LYS A 235 13.67 0.28 29.94
C LYS A 235 14.44 0.43 28.63
N TYR A 236 14.99 -0.69 28.17
CA TYR A 236 15.71 -0.82 26.92
C TYR A 236 14.84 -1.54 25.91
N LEU A 237 15.12 -1.34 24.62
CA LEU A 237 14.73 -2.29 23.58
C LEU A 237 15.31 -3.67 23.91
N VAL A 238 14.66 -4.74 23.44
CA VAL A 238 15.18 -6.10 23.66
C VAL A 238 16.51 -6.25 22.92
N SER A 239 17.58 -6.55 23.64
CA SER A 239 18.91 -6.70 23.06
C SER A 239 19.12 -8.08 22.44
N ASN A 240 20.13 -8.20 21.56
CA ASN A 240 20.58 -9.49 21.06
C ASN A 240 20.96 -10.44 22.20
N GLY A 241 21.56 -9.93 23.28
CA GLY A 241 21.90 -10.70 24.47
C GLY A 241 20.67 -11.25 25.18
N GLU A 242 19.66 -10.40 25.41
CA GLU A 242 18.40 -10.81 26.04
C GLU A 242 17.65 -11.83 25.16
N PHE A 243 17.66 -11.63 23.83
CA PHE A 243 17.06 -12.56 22.86
C PHE A 243 17.84 -13.88 22.72
N LEU A 244 19.17 -13.85 22.89
CA LEU A 244 20.01 -15.05 22.85
C LEU A 244 19.65 -16.04 23.95
N GLU A 245 19.14 -15.57 25.09
CA GLU A 245 18.57 -16.43 26.15
C GLU A 245 17.39 -17.26 25.61
N PHE A 246 16.45 -16.62 24.91
CA PHE A 246 15.30 -17.30 24.27
C PHE A 246 15.78 -18.35 23.25
N VAL A 247 16.76 -18.00 22.42
CA VAL A 247 17.36 -18.93 21.45
C VAL A 247 18.01 -20.13 22.15
N LYS A 248 18.86 -19.88 23.17
CA LYS A 248 19.59 -20.93 23.91
C LYS A 248 18.66 -21.86 24.69
N GLU A 249 17.54 -21.36 25.17
CA GLU A 249 16.51 -22.16 25.85
C GLU A 249 15.52 -22.87 24.90
N GLY A 250 15.83 -22.88 23.60
CA GLY A 250 15.06 -23.60 22.59
C GLY A 250 13.73 -22.95 22.26
N GLY A 251 13.63 -21.62 22.31
CA GLY A 251 12.42 -20.86 22.01
C GLY A 251 11.78 -21.21 20.66
N TYR A 252 12.59 -21.34 19.60
CA TYR A 252 12.13 -21.75 18.27
C TYR A 252 11.67 -23.22 18.19
N ASN A 253 11.95 -24.05 19.21
CA ASN A 253 11.49 -25.45 19.27
C ASN A 253 10.21 -25.60 20.10
N LYS A 254 9.57 -24.49 20.50
CA LYS A 254 8.37 -24.47 21.36
C LYS A 254 7.21 -23.80 20.62
N PRO A 255 6.50 -24.52 19.73
CA PRO A 255 5.41 -23.96 18.92
C PRO A 255 4.32 -23.27 19.75
N GLU A 256 4.11 -23.67 21.01
CA GLU A 256 3.16 -23.04 21.94
C GLU A 256 3.46 -21.56 22.22
N LEU A 257 4.70 -21.10 22.00
CA LEU A 257 5.07 -19.70 22.13
C LEU A 257 4.61 -18.87 20.92
N PHE A 258 4.40 -19.48 19.76
CA PHE A 258 4.04 -18.76 18.54
C PHE A 258 2.51 -18.59 18.40
N SER A 259 2.08 -17.52 17.74
CA SER A 259 0.71 -17.34 17.23
C SER A 259 0.38 -18.38 16.16
N LYS A 260 -0.87 -18.44 15.68
CA LYS A 260 -1.24 -19.41 14.63
C LYS A 260 -0.42 -19.16 13.36
N GLU A 261 -0.43 -17.92 12.88
CA GLU A 261 0.34 -17.50 11.71
C GLU A 261 1.85 -17.59 11.98
N GLY A 262 2.29 -17.33 13.22
CA GLY A 262 3.70 -17.54 13.62
C GLY A 262 4.15 -19.00 13.54
N LYS A 263 3.27 -19.97 13.82
CA LYS A 263 3.57 -21.40 13.63
C LYS A 263 3.69 -21.76 12.16
N GLU A 264 2.80 -21.21 11.32
CA GLU A 264 2.86 -21.40 9.87
C GLU A 264 4.16 -20.81 9.29
N TRP A 265 4.55 -19.62 9.75
CA TRP A 265 5.84 -19.02 9.39
C TRP A 265 7.03 -19.86 9.86
N LEU A 266 7.00 -20.36 11.10
CA LEU A 266 8.08 -21.19 11.65
C LEU A 266 8.22 -22.53 10.90
N ASP A 267 7.09 -23.16 10.57
CA ASP A 267 7.06 -24.40 9.77
C ASP A 267 7.53 -24.14 8.32
N PHE A 268 7.18 -22.99 7.76
CA PHE A 268 7.63 -22.63 6.42
C PHE A 268 9.13 -22.32 6.38
N THR A 269 9.62 -21.49 7.30
CA THR A 269 11.02 -20.98 7.29
C THR A 269 12.01 -21.93 7.96
N GLN A 270 11.53 -22.83 8.82
CA GLN A 270 12.36 -23.70 9.67
C GLN A 270 13.38 -22.90 10.50
N ALA A 271 13.05 -21.66 10.88
CA ALA A 271 13.93 -20.75 11.60
C ALA A 271 14.36 -21.31 12.96
N LYS A 272 15.61 -21.04 13.36
CA LYS A 272 16.21 -21.51 14.63
C LYS A 272 16.81 -20.38 15.47
N HIS A 273 16.92 -19.21 14.88
CA HIS A 273 17.44 -17.96 15.42
C HIS A 273 17.02 -16.85 14.45
N PRO A 274 17.17 -15.56 14.82
CA PRO A 274 16.86 -14.44 13.93
C PRO A 274 17.52 -14.57 12.55
N THR A 275 16.85 -14.08 11.51
CA THR A 275 17.25 -14.23 10.10
C THR A 275 18.65 -13.72 9.81
N PHE A 276 19.04 -12.60 10.42
CA PHE A 276 20.34 -11.99 10.19
C PHE A 276 21.43 -12.50 11.14
N TRP A 277 21.13 -13.49 11.99
CA TRP A 277 22.16 -14.15 12.77
C TRP A 277 22.79 -15.29 11.96
N ILE A 278 24.11 -15.41 12.05
CA ILE A 278 24.86 -16.51 11.46
C ILE A 278 25.43 -17.35 12.59
N LYS A 279 25.28 -18.68 12.51
CA LYS A 279 25.80 -19.62 13.51
C LYS A 279 26.90 -20.49 12.91
N GLU A 280 28.14 -20.29 13.39
CA GLU A 280 29.32 -21.01 12.95
C GLU A 280 30.11 -21.50 14.18
N ASP A 281 30.50 -22.78 14.20
CA ASP A 281 31.28 -23.40 15.28
C ASP A 281 30.72 -23.13 16.71
N GLY A 282 29.39 -23.06 16.82
CA GLY A 282 28.69 -22.80 18.08
C GLY A 282 28.70 -21.34 18.54
N LYS A 283 29.30 -20.43 17.77
CA LYS A 283 29.27 -18.97 17.98
C LYS A 283 28.21 -18.33 17.10
N TYR A 284 27.72 -17.17 17.54
CA TYR A 284 26.78 -16.35 16.77
C TYR A 284 27.47 -15.09 16.26
N PHE A 285 27.12 -14.71 15.05
CA PHE A 285 27.54 -13.51 14.35
C PHE A 285 26.31 -12.75 13.87
N LEU A 286 26.44 -11.45 13.65
CA LEU A 286 25.40 -10.61 13.05
C LEU A 286 25.80 -10.26 11.63
N ARG A 287 24.90 -10.52 10.68
CA ARG A 287 24.91 -9.97 9.34
C ARG A 287 24.40 -8.53 9.43
N GLU A 288 25.29 -7.55 9.35
CA GLU A 288 24.92 -6.15 9.06
C GLU A 288 24.72 -5.97 7.54
N ILE A 289 24.65 -4.76 6.99
CA ILE A 289 24.29 -4.57 5.57
C ILE A 289 25.35 -5.11 4.61
N ASN A 290 26.65 -4.80 4.77
CA ASN A 290 27.73 -5.35 3.94
C ASN A 290 28.88 -5.99 4.74
N ARG A 291 28.72 -6.20 6.06
CA ARG A 291 29.71 -6.88 6.92
C ARG A 291 29.09 -7.94 7.82
N ILE A 292 29.94 -8.81 8.34
CA ILE A 292 29.62 -9.80 9.37
C ILE A 292 30.49 -9.48 10.58
N VAL A 293 29.86 -9.34 11.74
CA VAL A 293 30.54 -9.04 13.01
C VAL A 293 30.18 -10.10 14.05
N PRO A 294 31.02 -10.34 15.08
CA PRO A 294 30.59 -11.12 16.25
C PRO A 294 29.27 -10.56 16.80
N LEU A 295 28.34 -11.42 17.23
CA LEU A 295 27.01 -10.97 17.64
C LEU A 295 27.11 -9.91 18.77
N PRO A 296 26.76 -8.64 18.51
CA PRO A 296 26.84 -7.59 19.52
C PRO A 296 25.69 -7.75 20.50
N LEU A 297 25.96 -8.27 21.71
CA LEU A 297 24.91 -8.62 22.67
C LEU A 297 24.18 -7.39 23.20
N ASN A 298 24.84 -6.23 23.22
CA ASN A 298 24.27 -4.95 23.66
C ASN A 298 23.44 -4.22 22.60
N TYR A 299 23.42 -4.65 21.33
CA TYR A 299 22.60 -4.00 20.29
C TYR A 299 21.17 -4.54 20.34
N PRO A 300 20.15 -3.78 19.86
CA PRO A 300 18.79 -4.30 19.77
C PRO A 300 18.73 -5.50 18.82
N VAL A 301 17.84 -6.44 19.12
CA VAL A 301 17.55 -7.56 18.22
C VAL A 301 16.71 -7.10 17.04
N ASP A 302 16.98 -7.66 15.86
CA ASP A 302 16.27 -7.41 14.60
C ASP A 302 15.51 -8.67 14.17
N ILE A 303 14.18 -8.60 14.17
CA ILE A 303 13.26 -9.74 14.02
C ILE A 303 11.91 -9.32 13.43
N ASN A 304 11.10 -10.29 13.04
CA ASN A 304 9.70 -10.04 12.66
C ASN A 304 8.73 -10.07 13.87
N VAL A 305 7.44 -9.80 13.63
CA VAL A 305 6.40 -9.74 14.67
C VAL A 305 6.21 -11.08 15.37
N TYR A 306 6.23 -12.19 14.63
CA TYR A 306 5.96 -13.52 15.19
C TYR A 306 7.02 -13.95 16.20
N GLU A 307 8.28 -13.64 15.91
CA GLU A 307 9.40 -13.85 16.82
C GLU A 307 9.27 -12.97 18.07
N ALA A 308 8.87 -11.71 17.90
CA ALA A 308 8.68 -10.77 19.00
C ALA A 308 7.52 -11.18 19.94
N GLU A 309 6.40 -11.63 19.38
CA GLU A 309 5.28 -12.22 20.12
C GLU A 309 5.70 -13.47 20.90
N ALA A 310 6.46 -14.38 20.25
CA ALA A 310 6.94 -15.60 20.88
C ALA A 310 7.89 -15.32 22.04
N PHE A 311 8.78 -14.33 21.87
CA PHE A 311 9.64 -13.86 22.95
C PHE A 311 8.84 -13.27 24.11
N CYS A 312 7.80 -12.46 23.83
CA CYS A 312 6.94 -11.92 24.88
C CYS A 312 6.24 -13.03 25.69
N LYS A 313 5.75 -14.09 25.04
CA LYS A 313 5.19 -15.26 25.74
C LYS A 313 6.25 -15.98 26.57
N TYR A 314 7.46 -16.15 26.05
CA TYR A 314 8.59 -16.71 26.79
C TYR A 314 8.94 -15.87 28.03
N LYS A 315 9.09 -14.55 27.89
CA LYS A 315 9.38 -13.67 29.02
C LYS A 315 8.23 -13.62 30.02
N SER A 316 6.99 -13.72 29.58
CA SER A 316 5.84 -13.83 30.48
C SER A 316 5.95 -15.04 31.42
N GLN A 317 6.37 -16.20 30.88
CA GLN A 317 6.60 -17.41 31.68
C GLN A 317 7.74 -17.23 32.69
N LYS A 318 8.81 -16.53 32.30
CA LYS A 318 9.97 -16.24 33.18
C LYS A 318 9.64 -15.25 34.29
N LEU A 319 8.86 -14.23 33.97
CA LEU A 319 8.50 -13.15 34.90
C LEU A 319 7.33 -13.51 35.83
N GLY A 320 6.53 -14.51 35.46
CA GLY A 320 5.35 -14.91 36.22
C GLY A 320 4.14 -13.98 36.06
N PHE A 321 4.17 -13.09 35.08
CA PHE A 321 3.07 -12.22 34.68
C PHE A 321 3.17 -11.91 33.19
N GLU A 322 2.07 -11.50 32.58
CA GLU A 322 2.03 -11.21 31.14
C GLU A 322 2.83 -9.96 30.76
N VAL A 323 3.64 -10.12 29.71
CA VAL A 323 4.20 -9.03 28.92
C VAL A 323 3.87 -9.26 27.45
N ARG A 324 3.70 -8.17 26.71
CA ARG A 324 3.34 -8.19 25.29
C ARG A 324 4.00 -7.02 24.54
N LEU A 325 3.87 -7.01 23.23
CA LEU A 325 4.19 -5.82 22.42
C LEU A 325 3.30 -4.63 22.81
N PRO A 326 3.80 -3.39 22.73
CA PRO A 326 3.00 -2.19 22.95
C PRO A 326 1.92 -2.03 21.87
N SER A 327 0.78 -1.47 22.24
CA SER A 327 -0.16 -0.92 21.25
C SER A 327 0.38 0.36 20.63
N GLU A 328 -0.20 0.79 19.51
CA GLU A 328 0.14 2.08 18.89
C GLU A 328 -0.05 3.23 19.89
N ASP A 329 -1.14 3.21 20.66
CA ASP A 329 -1.44 4.24 21.66
C ASP A 329 -0.49 4.21 22.87
N GLU A 330 -0.07 3.03 23.31
CA GLU A 330 0.93 2.92 24.37
C GLU A 330 2.29 3.44 23.92
N TYR A 331 2.66 3.23 22.65
CA TYR A 331 3.83 3.84 22.07
C TYR A 331 3.71 5.37 22.03
N TYR A 332 2.60 5.92 21.54
CA TYR A 332 2.39 7.38 21.55
C TYR A 332 2.46 7.95 22.97
N ARG A 333 1.84 7.27 23.93
CA ARG A 333 1.87 7.69 25.33
C ARG A 333 3.29 7.68 25.90
N LEU A 334 4.08 6.66 25.59
CA LEU A 334 5.50 6.61 25.97
C LEU A 334 6.30 7.73 25.31
N ASN A 335 6.11 7.95 24.00
CA ASN A 335 6.74 9.02 23.24
C ASN A 335 6.49 10.40 23.88
N ASP A 336 5.22 10.68 24.22
CA ASP A 336 4.80 11.92 24.88
C ASP A 336 5.35 12.04 26.31
N TYR A 337 5.32 10.94 27.07
CA TYR A 337 5.73 10.92 28.47
C TYR A 337 7.20 11.32 28.65
N VAL A 338 8.08 10.91 27.72
CA VAL A 338 9.52 11.23 27.74
C VAL A 338 9.90 12.41 26.84
N ASN A 339 8.91 13.09 26.24
CA ASN A 339 9.11 14.15 25.24
C ASN A 339 10.08 13.72 24.12
N ALA A 340 9.87 12.53 23.55
CA ALA A 340 10.84 11.89 22.68
C ALA A 340 11.19 12.72 21.44
N GLN A 341 10.24 13.45 20.85
CA GLN A 341 10.53 14.28 19.68
C GLN A 341 11.54 15.40 19.96
N VAL A 342 11.50 16.02 21.13
CA VAL A 342 12.51 17.03 21.52
C VAL A 342 13.91 16.41 21.57
N LYS A 343 14.03 15.15 22.00
CA LYS A 343 15.30 14.41 22.02
C LYS A 343 15.81 14.15 20.61
N VAL A 344 14.91 13.79 19.70
CA VAL A 344 15.23 13.56 18.28
C VAL A 344 15.71 14.84 17.61
N GLU A 345 15.02 15.97 17.85
CA GLU A 345 15.40 17.31 17.37
C GLU A 345 16.79 17.74 17.88
N ASN A 346 17.14 17.40 19.12
CA ASN A 346 18.46 17.65 19.70
C ASN A 346 19.56 16.69 19.22
N GLY A 347 19.23 15.73 18.34
CA GLY A 347 20.18 14.75 17.85
C GLY A 347 20.53 13.65 18.86
N GLU A 348 19.65 13.37 19.83
CA GLU A 348 19.84 12.37 20.89
C GLU A 348 19.22 11.00 20.55
N ALA A 349 19.18 10.62 19.26
CA ALA A 349 18.69 9.33 18.77
C ALA A 349 19.58 8.78 17.64
N ASN A 350 19.68 7.46 17.49
CA ASN A 350 20.31 6.83 16.31
C ASN A 350 19.31 6.81 15.14
N ILE A 351 19.32 7.85 14.31
CA ILE A 351 18.45 8.04 13.13
C ILE A 351 19.24 8.78 12.05
N GLY A 352 18.74 8.76 10.82
CA GLY A 352 19.30 9.53 9.71
C GLY A 352 20.75 9.24 9.41
N LEU A 353 21.15 7.95 9.50
CA LEU A 353 22.47 7.49 9.09
C LEU A 353 23.63 8.15 9.85
N LYS A 354 23.43 8.53 11.13
CA LYS A 354 24.53 8.92 12.03
C LYS A 354 25.63 7.87 12.06
N GLN A 355 25.22 6.62 11.91
CA GLN A 355 26.05 5.46 11.63
C GLN A 355 25.19 4.47 10.83
N PHE A 356 25.83 3.55 10.12
CA PHE A 356 25.18 2.62 9.18
C PHE A 356 24.83 1.27 9.80
N ASN A 357 24.56 1.27 11.11
CA ASN A 357 24.12 0.12 11.89
C ASN A 357 23.42 0.54 13.19
N GLN A 358 22.93 -0.45 13.93
CA GLN A 358 22.41 -0.25 15.27
C GLN A 358 23.50 0.18 16.28
N SER A 359 23.08 0.74 17.41
CA SER A 359 23.90 1.13 18.57
C SER A 359 23.56 0.28 19.80
N PRO A 360 24.40 0.31 20.87
CA PRO A 360 24.02 -0.23 22.18
C PRO A 360 22.67 0.31 22.66
N VAL A 361 21.81 -0.56 23.20
CA VAL A 361 20.45 -0.22 23.65
C VAL A 361 20.43 0.77 24.83
N ASP A 362 21.57 0.99 25.48
CA ASP A 362 21.76 1.90 26.62
C ASP A 362 22.54 3.18 26.25
N LYS A 363 22.70 3.48 24.96
CA LYS A 363 23.42 4.66 24.47
C LYS A 363 22.57 5.94 24.49
N TYR A 364 21.37 5.92 23.91
CA TYR A 364 20.55 7.13 23.75
C TYR A 364 19.42 7.18 24.78
N LYS A 365 19.55 8.10 25.75
CA LYS A 365 18.68 8.20 26.92
C LYS A 365 17.49 9.15 26.70
N PHE A 366 16.30 8.65 26.98
CA PHE A 366 15.01 9.35 26.96
C PHE A 366 14.41 9.29 28.37
N ASP A 367 14.93 10.15 29.26
CA ASP A 367 14.66 10.14 30.70
C ASP A 367 15.02 8.79 31.35
N GLU A 368 14.08 8.06 31.94
CA GLU A 368 14.36 6.72 32.49
C GLU A 368 14.44 5.62 31.42
N PHE A 369 13.99 5.89 30.19
CA PHE A 369 14.00 4.97 29.05
C PHE A 369 15.17 5.24 28.09
N TYR A 370 15.37 4.35 27.13
CA TYR A 370 16.37 4.47 26.07
C TYR A 370 15.77 4.06 24.74
N ASP A 371 16.24 4.64 23.63
CA ASP A 371 15.80 4.31 22.27
C ASP A 371 14.27 4.27 22.13
N VAL A 372 13.58 5.32 22.59
CA VAL A 372 12.13 5.45 22.36
C VAL A 372 11.85 5.79 20.89
N VAL A 373 12.75 6.53 20.25
CA VAL A 373 12.82 6.78 18.80
C VAL A 373 14.23 6.40 18.31
N GLY A 374 14.32 5.78 17.14
CA GLY A 374 15.56 5.40 16.49
C GLY A 374 16.12 4.04 16.91
N ASN A 375 17.32 3.76 16.41
CA ASN A 375 18.04 2.50 16.49
C ASN A 375 17.38 1.39 15.64
N VAL A 376 16.15 1.00 16.00
CA VAL A 376 15.29 0.11 15.21
C VAL A 376 13.83 0.54 15.35
N TRP A 377 13.04 0.30 14.30
CA TRP A 377 11.59 0.35 14.38
C TRP A 377 11.07 -0.57 15.51
N GLN A 378 9.99 -0.19 16.17
CA GLN A 378 9.37 -1.00 17.22
C GLN A 378 8.05 -1.60 16.72
N TRP A 379 7.97 -2.94 16.69
CA TRP A 379 6.73 -3.64 16.37
C TRP A 379 5.62 -3.35 17.38
N SER A 380 4.43 -3.06 16.87
CA SER A 380 3.21 -2.93 17.65
C SER A 380 2.33 -4.17 17.53
N ILE A 381 1.58 -4.48 18.60
CA ILE A 381 0.49 -5.46 18.54
C ILE A 381 -0.73 -4.95 17.76
N THR A 382 -0.79 -3.64 17.50
CA THR A 382 -1.93 -3.00 16.82
C THR A 382 -1.86 -3.26 15.32
N PRO A 383 -2.88 -3.90 14.71
CA PRO A 383 -2.97 -3.96 13.26
C PRO A 383 -3.15 -2.54 12.71
N THR A 384 -2.75 -2.29 11.47
CA THR A 384 -3.07 -1.00 10.84
C THR A 384 -4.58 -0.88 10.59
N TYR A 385 -5.13 0.32 10.83
CA TYR A 385 -6.55 0.62 10.73
C TYR A 385 -6.79 2.11 10.42
N PRO A 386 -7.90 2.46 9.76
CA PRO A 386 -8.25 3.85 9.52
C PRO A 386 -8.67 4.54 10.82
N PHE A 387 -8.23 5.77 11.02
CA PHE A 387 -8.81 6.65 12.05
C PHE A 387 -10.19 7.17 11.63
N ASP A 388 -10.93 7.76 12.58
CA ASP A 388 -12.28 8.26 12.31
C ASP A 388 -12.23 9.43 11.33
N GLY A 389 -12.94 9.31 10.21
CA GLY A 389 -12.86 10.28 9.12
C GLY A 389 -11.58 10.14 8.28
N PHE A 390 -10.97 8.95 8.22
CA PHE A 390 -9.90 8.66 7.27
C PHE A 390 -10.35 8.97 5.83
N GLU A 391 -9.47 9.64 5.09
CA GLU A 391 -9.63 9.93 3.67
C GLU A 391 -8.29 9.67 3.01
N THR A 392 -8.31 9.06 1.83
CA THR A 392 -7.12 8.83 1.03
C THR A 392 -6.64 10.10 0.35
N HIS A 393 -5.33 10.22 0.14
CA HIS A 393 -4.82 11.28 -0.71
C HIS A 393 -5.19 11.02 -2.18
N PRO A 394 -5.78 11.98 -2.92
CA PRO A 394 -6.34 11.72 -4.27
C PRO A 394 -5.31 11.27 -5.32
N ILE A 395 -4.04 11.65 -5.15
CA ILE A 395 -2.95 11.27 -6.05
C ILE A 395 -2.28 9.93 -5.66
N TYR A 396 -2.51 9.43 -4.44
CA TYR A 396 -1.92 8.18 -3.97
C TYR A 396 -2.90 7.45 -3.04
N ASP A 397 -4.01 6.99 -3.64
CA ASP A 397 -5.18 6.44 -2.96
C ASP A 397 -5.04 4.97 -2.53
N ASP A 398 -3.97 4.31 -2.96
CA ASP A 398 -3.62 2.92 -2.67
C ASP A 398 -2.40 2.76 -1.76
N PHE A 399 -1.88 3.84 -1.17
CA PHE A 399 -0.75 3.77 -0.22
C PHE A 399 -1.13 3.02 1.07
N THR A 400 -2.18 3.47 1.76
CA THR A 400 -2.56 2.89 3.07
C THR A 400 -3.65 1.83 2.96
N THR A 401 -4.68 2.05 2.12
CA THR A 401 -5.90 1.23 2.15
C THR A 401 -5.68 -0.28 1.99
N PRO A 402 -4.71 -0.77 1.18
CA PRO A 402 -4.47 -2.22 1.08
C PRO A 402 -3.92 -2.84 2.37
N THR A 403 -3.35 -2.03 3.25
CA THR A 403 -2.74 -2.50 4.50
C THR A 403 -3.78 -2.79 5.58
N PHE A 404 -5.01 -2.25 5.47
CA PHE A 404 -6.13 -2.46 6.41
C PHE A 404 -6.74 -3.86 6.28
N ASP A 405 -5.96 -4.90 6.60
CA ASP A 405 -6.30 -6.28 6.30
C ASP A 405 -5.97 -7.31 7.40
N ASP A 406 -5.62 -6.84 8.61
CA ASP A 406 -5.19 -7.62 9.79
C ASP A 406 -3.90 -8.44 9.62
N ARG A 407 -3.31 -8.44 8.42
CA ARG A 407 -2.06 -9.13 8.11
C ARG A 407 -0.85 -8.20 8.20
N HIS A 408 -1.09 -6.89 8.26
CA HIS A 408 -0.08 -5.88 8.54
C HIS A 408 -0.09 -5.48 10.01
N ALA A 409 1.11 -5.32 10.59
CA ALA A 409 1.30 -4.75 11.91
C ALA A 409 1.97 -3.38 11.79
N LEU A 410 1.58 -2.45 12.66
CA LEU A 410 2.21 -1.14 12.73
C LEU A 410 3.62 -1.25 13.30
N ILE A 411 4.52 -0.42 12.77
CA ILE A 411 5.86 -0.15 13.33
C ILE A 411 5.96 1.33 13.70
N LYS A 412 6.62 1.61 14.83
CA LYS A 412 6.74 2.97 15.36
C LYS A 412 8.21 3.37 15.65
N GLY A 413 8.53 4.64 15.44
CA GLY A 413 9.74 5.28 15.96
C GLY A 413 10.99 5.32 15.08
N GLY A 414 10.96 4.83 13.85
CA GLY A 414 12.13 4.87 12.95
C GLY A 414 13.29 3.95 13.38
N SER A 415 14.16 3.65 12.43
CA SER A 415 15.42 2.93 12.63
C SER A 415 16.63 3.85 12.44
N PHE A 416 17.85 3.30 12.56
CA PHE A 416 19.08 4.05 12.32
C PHE A 416 19.19 4.69 10.93
N ILE A 417 18.48 4.15 9.93
CA ILE A 417 18.49 4.66 8.55
C ILE A 417 17.33 5.60 8.26
N SER A 418 16.27 5.59 9.07
CA SER A 418 15.05 6.36 8.79
C SER A 418 15.26 7.87 8.73
N LEU A 419 14.54 8.52 7.81
CA LEU A 419 14.64 9.94 7.46
C LEU A 419 13.23 10.54 7.30
N GLY A 420 13.13 11.87 7.42
CA GLY A 420 11.92 12.58 7.02
C GLY A 420 10.69 12.30 7.87
N ASN A 421 9.59 11.90 7.24
CA ASN A 421 8.35 11.54 7.92
C ASN A 421 8.55 10.34 8.87
N GLU A 422 9.41 9.39 8.54
CA GLU A 422 9.61 8.14 9.29
C GLU A 422 10.03 8.34 10.75
N ILE A 423 10.65 9.47 11.07
CA ILE A 423 11.12 9.79 12.43
C ILE A 423 10.11 10.60 13.25
N LEU A 424 8.99 11.02 12.64
CA LEU A 424 7.95 11.80 13.30
C LEU A 424 7.18 10.94 14.30
N ARG A 425 6.57 11.62 15.27
CA ARG A 425 5.75 10.97 16.29
C ARG A 425 4.56 10.30 15.62
N GLU A 426 3.88 11.04 14.74
CA GLU A 426 2.63 10.67 14.06
C GLU A 426 2.80 9.60 12.99
N ALA A 427 4.04 9.28 12.58
CA ALA A 427 4.33 8.34 11.50
C ALA A 427 3.66 6.98 11.71
N ARG A 428 2.86 6.51 10.74
CA ARG A 428 2.20 5.19 10.77
C ARG A 428 2.59 4.37 9.55
N TYR A 429 3.55 3.48 9.76
CA TYR A 429 4.00 2.51 8.78
C TYR A 429 3.54 1.12 9.16
N ALA A 430 3.18 0.31 8.17
CA ALA A 430 2.68 -1.03 8.39
C ALA A 430 3.30 -2.02 7.41
N PHE A 431 3.72 -3.17 7.91
CA PHE A 431 4.32 -4.23 7.10
C PHE A 431 3.68 -5.58 7.45
N ARG A 432 3.71 -6.52 6.49
CA ARG A 432 3.31 -7.91 6.76
C ARG A 432 4.12 -8.43 7.94
N LYS A 433 3.43 -9.09 8.88
CA LYS A 433 4.00 -9.59 10.14
C LYS A 433 5.23 -10.51 10.00
N HIS A 434 5.42 -11.10 8.83
CA HIS A 434 6.52 -12.01 8.53
C HIS A 434 7.74 -11.34 7.86
N PHE A 435 7.60 -10.10 7.37
CA PHE A 435 8.70 -9.40 6.73
C PHE A 435 9.69 -8.87 7.76
N PHE A 436 10.95 -8.86 7.35
CA PHE A 436 12.01 -8.19 8.08
C PHE A 436 12.04 -6.73 7.65
N GLN A 437 12.20 -5.85 8.63
CA GLN A 437 12.53 -4.44 8.50
C GLN A 437 13.71 -4.22 9.46
N HIS A 438 14.35 -3.05 9.51
CA HIS A 438 15.27 -2.73 10.61
C HIS A 438 14.46 -2.52 11.90
N ALA A 439 13.88 -3.60 12.42
CA ALA A 439 12.81 -3.60 13.39
C ALA A 439 13.09 -4.60 14.52
N GLY A 440 12.98 -4.10 15.74
CA GLY A 440 12.98 -4.87 16.96
C GLY A 440 11.71 -4.59 17.74
N PHE A 441 11.81 -4.60 19.06
CA PHE A 441 10.65 -4.33 19.89
C PHE A 441 11.02 -3.96 21.33
N ARG A 442 10.03 -3.37 21.98
CA ARG A 442 9.91 -3.21 23.42
C ARG A 442 8.79 -4.12 23.91
N TYR A 443 8.85 -4.57 25.16
CA TYR A 443 7.70 -5.22 25.78
C TYR A 443 7.11 -4.37 26.90
N VAL A 444 5.81 -4.51 27.10
CA VAL A 444 5.04 -3.80 28.11
C VAL A 444 4.30 -4.79 28.99
N LYS A 445 4.11 -4.39 30.25
CA LYS A 445 3.10 -4.95 31.16
C LYS A 445 1.98 -3.94 31.27
N SER A 446 0.81 -4.27 30.73
CA SER A 446 -0.28 -3.32 30.61
C SER A 446 -1.64 -4.00 30.55
N ASP A 447 -2.60 -3.43 31.29
CA ASP A 447 -4.02 -3.79 31.27
C ASP A 447 -4.84 -2.81 30.41
N ASN A 448 -4.18 -1.98 29.60
CA ASN A 448 -4.86 -1.11 28.64
C ASN A 448 -5.51 -1.95 27.53
N GLU A 449 -6.69 -1.50 27.11
CA GLU A 449 -7.33 -2.04 25.92
C GLU A 449 -6.58 -1.58 24.68
N TYR A 450 -6.58 -2.44 23.67
CA TYR A 450 -5.96 -2.16 22.38
C TYR A 450 -6.75 -2.88 21.30
N ARG A 451 -6.63 -2.38 20.07
CA ARG A 451 -7.26 -3.00 18.91
C ARG A 451 -6.57 -4.33 18.61
N THR A 452 -7.32 -5.42 18.71
CA THR A 452 -6.80 -6.79 18.52
C THR A 452 -7.01 -7.34 17.10
N LYS A 453 -8.00 -6.80 16.39
CA LYS A 453 -8.37 -7.10 14.99
C LYS A 453 -9.13 -5.89 14.42
N LEU A 454 -9.24 -5.77 13.11
CA LEU A 454 -10.19 -4.88 12.45
C LEU A 454 -11.65 -5.24 12.85
N ASN A 455 -11.92 -6.55 13.05
CA ASN A 455 -13.18 -7.20 13.42
C ASN A 455 -14.46 -6.79 12.65
N ASP A 456 -14.98 -7.79 11.93
CA ASP A 456 -16.28 -8.07 11.28
C ASP A 456 -16.97 -7.02 10.39
N ASN A 457 -16.82 -5.72 10.61
CA ASN A 457 -17.50 -4.71 9.80
C ASN A 457 -16.52 -3.65 9.37
N VAL A 458 -15.93 -3.90 8.20
CA VAL A 458 -15.24 -2.89 7.40
C VAL A 458 -16.27 -1.83 7.06
N TYR A 459 -16.43 -0.83 7.91
CA TYR A 459 -17.24 0.33 7.60
C TYR A 459 -16.61 1.03 6.40
N GLU A 460 -17.21 0.83 5.24
CA GLU A 460 -16.90 1.54 4.02
C GLU A 460 -17.37 2.97 4.17
N THR A 461 -16.48 3.85 4.64
CA THR A 461 -16.75 5.27 4.88
C THR A 461 -16.51 6.14 3.65
N ASP A 462 -16.02 5.57 2.55
CA ASP A 462 -16.00 6.28 1.27
C ASP A 462 -17.45 6.40 0.76
N GLU A 463 -17.96 7.64 0.74
CA GLU A 463 -19.33 7.96 0.35
C GLU A 463 -19.67 7.40 -1.03
N LEU A 464 -18.70 7.35 -1.96
CA LEU A 464 -18.89 6.83 -3.29
C LEU A 464 -18.97 5.30 -3.29
N ILE A 465 -18.10 4.60 -2.56
CA ILE A 465 -18.16 3.14 -2.43
C ILE A 465 -19.49 2.72 -1.79
N SER A 466 -19.88 3.39 -0.71
CA SER A 466 -21.16 3.17 -0.03
C SER A 466 -22.37 3.39 -0.96
N GLN A 467 -22.34 4.41 -1.82
CA GLN A 467 -23.37 4.61 -2.85
C GLN A 467 -23.38 3.48 -3.88
N TYR A 468 -22.21 2.99 -4.30
CA TYR A 468 -22.13 1.87 -5.24
C TYR A 468 -22.52 0.53 -4.61
N CYS A 469 -22.27 0.33 -3.31
CA CYS A 469 -22.79 -0.80 -2.55
C CYS A 469 -24.31 -0.76 -2.51
N GLU A 470 -24.92 0.40 -2.20
CA GLU A 470 -26.39 0.54 -2.29
C GLU A 470 -26.91 0.36 -3.71
N PHE A 471 -26.18 0.84 -4.72
CA PHE A 471 -26.56 0.71 -6.12
C PHE A 471 -26.53 -0.76 -6.60
N HIS A 472 -25.49 -1.51 -6.23
CA HIS A 472 -25.26 -2.88 -6.69
C HIS A 472 -25.98 -3.93 -5.82
N TYR A 473 -26.09 -3.69 -4.52
CA TYR A 473 -26.58 -4.67 -3.55
C TYR A 473 -27.88 -4.25 -2.85
N GLY A 474 -28.20 -2.96 -2.87
CA GLY A 474 -29.41 -2.43 -2.25
C GLY A 474 -30.70 -2.77 -2.99
N ALA A 475 -31.81 -2.32 -2.42
CA ALA A 475 -33.15 -2.60 -2.91
C ALA A 475 -33.49 -1.82 -4.20
N GLU A 476 -34.46 -2.34 -4.95
CA GLU A 476 -35.03 -1.65 -6.10
C GLU A 476 -35.70 -0.33 -5.68
N ASN A 477 -35.49 0.73 -6.47
CA ASN A 477 -36.08 2.04 -6.25
C ASN A 477 -36.98 2.42 -7.42
N PHE A 478 -38.15 2.99 -7.13
CA PHE A 478 -39.14 3.44 -8.14
C PHE A 478 -39.57 2.36 -9.15
N GLY A 479 -39.51 1.08 -8.77
CA GLY A 479 -39.82 -0.04 -9.68
C GLY A 479 -38.77 -0.30 -10.75
N VAL A 480 -37.59 0.32 -10.64
CA VAL A 480 -36.43 0.03 -11.48
C VAL A 480 -35.66 -1.14 -10.87
N LYS A 481 -35.51 -2.21 -11.66
CA LYS A 481 -34.76 -3.41 -11.26
C LYS A 481 -33.31 -3.07 -10.94
N ASN A 482 -32.69 -3.88 -10.07
CA ASN A 482 -31.25 -3.76 -9.80
C ASN A 482 -30.45 -3.86 -11.11
N PHE A 483 -29.53 -2.92 -11.33
CA PHE A 483 -28.83 -2.76 -12.60
C PHE A 483 -28.00 -3.96 -13.00
N CYS A 484 -27.18 -4.48 -12.07
CA CYS A 484 -26.30 -5.63 -12.33
C CYS A 484 -27.12 -6.87 -12.67
N VAL A 485 -28.15 -7.15 -11.85
CA VAL A 485 -29.06 -8.29 -12.07
C VAL A 485 -29.77 -8.16 -13.41
N ASN A 486 -30.41 -7.01 -13.67
CA ASN A 486 -31.19 -6.79 -14.90
C ASN A 486 -30.32 -6.84 -16.16
N SER A 487 -29.08 -6.33 -16.09
CA SER A 487 -28.13 -6.38 -17.20
C SER A 487 -27.75 -7.82 -17.54
N VAL A 488 -27.36 -8.62 -16.53
CA VAL A 488 -27.00 -10.04 -16.74
C VAL A 488 -28.22 -10.87 -17.16
N GLU A 489 -29.41 -10.60 -16.60
CA GLU A 489 -30.64 -11.27 -17.04
C GLU A 489 -30.97 -10.99 -18.51
N SER A 490 -30.75 -9.75 -18.96
CA SER A 490 -31.00 -9.35 -20.35
C SER A 490 -30.04 -10.03 -21.34
N LEU A 491 -28.90 -10.54 -20.86
CA LEU A 491 -27.95 -11.30 -21.69
C LEU A 491 -28.33 -12.77 -21.88
N LYS A 492 -29.15 -13.37 -20.99
CA LYS A 492 -29.48 -14.81 -21.02
C LYS A 492 -29.91 -15.35 -22.40
N PRO A 493 -30.66 -14.63 -23.27
CA PRO A 493 -30.97 -15.10 -24.61
C PRO A 493 -29.75 -15.30 -25.51
N TYR A 494 -28.74 -14.44 -25.35
CA TYR A 494 -27.53 -14.38 -26.18
C TYR A 494 -26.44 -15.36 -25.72
N LEU A 495 -26.47 -15.75 -24.43
CA LEU A 495 -25.50 -16.69 -23.85
C LEU A 495 -25.71 -18.15 -24.26
N LYS A 496 -26.82 -18.49 -24.94
CA LYS A 496 -27.15 -19.87 -25.32
C LYS A 496 -26.26 -20.43 -26.43
N ASP A 497 -25.73 -19.55 -27.28
CA ASP A 497 -25.02 -19.90 -28.50
C ASP A 497 -23.51 -19.62 -28.42
N ILE A 498 -22.97 -19.46 -27.21
CA ILE A 498 -21.55 -19.26 -26.93
C ILE A 498 -21.04 -20.29 -25.91
N ASP A 499 -19.71 -20.48 -25.88
CA ASP A 499 -19.07 -21.20 -24.76
C ASP A 499 -19.23 -20.38 -23.47
N ASN A 500 -19.34 -21.06 -22.33
CA ASN A 500 -19.60 -20.43 -21.04
C ASN A 500 -18.51 -20.77 -20.02
N LYS A 501 -17.27 -20.90 -20.47
CA LYS A 501 -16.15 -21.22 -19.58
C LYS A 501 -15.66 -19.98 -18.86
N LYS A 502 -15.28 -18.94 -19.60
CA LYS A 502 -14.56 -17.79 -19.02
C LYS A 502 -15.23 -16.47 -19.37
N ALA A 503 -15.59 -15.69 -18.36
CA ALA A 503 -16.06 -14.31 -18.53
C ALA A 503 -15.12 -13.31 -17.83
N LEU A 504 -15.04 -12.11 -18.42
CA LEU A 504 -14.38 -10.95 -17.84
C LEU A 504 -15.44 -9.88 -17.58
N ASP A 505 -15.57 -9.44 -16.34
CA ASP A 505 -16.31 -8.25 -15.94
C ASP A 505 -15.32 -7.10 -15.78
N LEU A 506 -15.21 -6.23 -16.78
CA LEU A 506 -14.21 -5.17 -16.84
C LEU A 506 -14.87 -3.82 -16.53
N GLY A 507 -14.35 -3.12 -15.54
CA GLY A 507 -15.08 -2.06 -14.84
C GLY A 507 -16.08 -2.64 -13.83
N CYS A 508 -15.69 -3.69 -13.10
CA CYS A 508 -16.61 -4.45 -12.24
C CYS A 508 -17.11 -3.67 -11.02
N SER A 509 -16.50 -2.52 -10.69
CA SER A 509 -16.86 -1.71 -9.53
C SER A 509 -16.87 -2.58 -8.26
N VAL A 510 -17.97 -2.57 -7.48
CA VAL A 510 -18.11 -3.37 -6.26
C VAL A 510 -18.49 -4.84 -6.48
N GLY A 511 -18.49 -5.32 -7.74
CA GLY A 511 -18.42 -6.75 -8.08
C GLY A 511 -19.74 -7.52 -8.24
N ARG A 512 -20.92 -6.89 -8.09
CA ARG A 512 -22.21 -7.60 -8.20
C ARG A 512 -22.40 -8.28 -9.55
N SER A 513 -22.09 -7.61 -10.67
CA SER A 513 -22.18 -8.19 -12.01
C SER A 513 -21.28 -9.44 -12.14
N THR A 514 -20.08 -9.41 -11.56
CA THR A 514 -19.14 -10.53 -11.53
C THR A 514 -19.76 -11.77 -10.88
N PHE A 515 -20.43 -11.59 -9.74
CA PHE A 515 -21.17 -12.68 -9.09
C PHE A 515 -22.35 -13.14 -9.94
N GLU A 516 -23.17 -12.24 -10.47
CA GLU A 516 -24.33 -12.63 -11.28
C GLU A 516 -23.93 -13.41 -12.55
N LEU A 517 -22.81 -13.06 -13.19
CA LEU A 517 -22.26 -13.79 -14.34
C LEU A 517 -21.82 -15.21 -13.97
N ALA A 518 -21.27 -15.42 -12.78
CA ALA A 518 -20.81 -16.74 -12.32
C ALA A 518 -21.95 -17.76 -12.09
N LYS A 519 -23.22 -17.32 -12.17
CA LYS A 519 -24.37 -18.23 -12.30
C LYS A 519 -24.35 -19.02 -13.62
N THR A 520 -23.74 -18.46 -14.66
CA THR A 520 -23.72 -19.04 -16.02
C THR A 520 -22.33 -19.52 -16.42
N PHE A 521 -21.28 -18.80 -16.01
CA PHE A 521 -19.90 -19.10 -16.38
C PHE A 521 -19.18 -19.95 -15.33
N ASP A 522 -18.18 -20.72 -15.76
CA ASP A 522 -17.36 -21.54 -14.86
C ASP A 522 -16.31 -20.71 -14.11
N GLU A 523 -15.74 -19.70 -14.76
CA GLU A 523 -14.78 -18.75 -14.21
C GLU A 523 -15.15 -17.32 -14.62
N VAL A 524 -15.21 -16.40 -13.65
CA VAL A 524 -15.44 -14.98 -13.90
C VAL A 524 -14.38 -14.16 -13.20
N MET A 525 -13.68 -13.32 -13.96
CA MET A 525 -12.72 -12.37 -13.42
C MET A 525 -13.34 -10.97 -13.42
N GLY A 526 -13.41 -10.33 -12.25
CA GLY A 526 -13.74 -8.92 -12.11
C GLY A 526 -12.49 -8.07 -12.11
N ILE A 527 -12.40 -7.09 -13.02
CA ILE A 527 -11.30 -6.12 -13.05
C ILE A 527 -11.87 -4.71 -12.95
N ASP A 528 -11.27 -3.88 -12.10
CA ASP A 528 -11.54 -2.45 -12.01
C ASP A 528 -10.24 -1.67 -11.82
N PHE A 529 -10.28 -0.37 -12.14
CA PHE A 529 -9.15 0.53 -11.91
C PHE A 529 -8.95 0.79 -10.42
N SER A 530 -10.03 0.90 -9.64
CA SER A 530 -9.99 1.23 -8.23
C SER A 530 -9.91 -0.02 -7.34
N ALA A 531 -8.78 -0.18 -6.65
CA ALA A 531 -8.61 -1.22 -5.63
C ALA A 531 -9.67 -1.13 -4.52
N ASN A 532 -10.10 0.09 -4.15
CA ASN A 532 -11.09 0.30 -3.10
C ASN A 532 -12.46 -0.28 -3.48
N PHE A 533 -12.89 -0.12 -4.72
CA PHE A 533 -14.11 -0.72 -5.25
C PHE A 533 -14.02 -2.26 -5.33
N ILE A 534 -12.90 -2.77 -5.86
CA ILE A 534 -12.66 -4.22 -5.96
C ILE A 534 -12.68 -4.89 -4.58
N ASN A 535 -12.13 -4.22 -3.57
CA ASN A 535 -12.04 -4.75 -2.22
C ASN A 535 -13.41 -5.13 -1.65
N VAL A 536 -14.51 -4.52 -2.11
CA VAL A 536 -15.87 -4.92 -1.73
C VAL A 536 -16.17 -6.36 -2.16
N GLY A 537 -15.94 -6.67 -3.45
CA GLY A 537 -16.15 -8.02 -4.00
C GLY A 537 -15.22 -9.05 -3.36
N VAL A 538 -13.96 -8.68 -3.11
CA VAL A 538 -12.99 -9.53 -2.39
C VAL A 538 -13.46 -9.84 -0.96
N LYS A 539 -13.94 -8.83 -0.24
CA LYS A 539 -14.46 -8.99 1.13
C LYS A 539 -15.72 -9.85 1.15
N LEU A 540 -16.67 -9.61 0.27
CA LEU A 540 -17.89 -10.43 0.17
C LEU A 540 -17.56 -11.90 -0.14
N LYS A 541 -16.61 -12.16 -1.05
CA LYS A 541 -16.15 -13.53 -1.32
C LYS A 541 -15.51 -14.19 -0.09
N LYS A 542 -14.75 -13.43 0.71
CA LYS A 542 -13.96 -13.95 1.84
C LYS A 542 -14.77 -14.11 3.13
N TYR A 543 -15.63 -13.15 3.42
CA TYR A 543 -16.34 -13.02 4.69
C TYR A 543 -17.84 -13.29 4.58
N ASP A 544 -18.34 -13.59 3.38
CA ASP A 544 -19.74 -13.88 3.03
C ASP A 544 -20.74 -12.73 3.29
N SER A 545 -20.39 -11.73 4.09
CA SER A 545 -21.19 -10.54 4.37
C SER A 545 -20.37 -9.25 4.39
N LEU A 546 -21.07 -8.14 4.21
CA LEU A 546 -20.52 -6.78 4.23
C LEU A 546 -21.53 -5.83 4.89
N ILE A 547 -21.03 -4.88 5.69
CA ILE A 547 -21.80 -3.75 6.19
C ILE A 547 -21.31 -2.44 5.57
N TYR A 548 -22.24 -1.62 5.09
CA TYR A 548 -21.96 -0.31 4.48
C TYR A 548 -22.97 0.75 4.97
N LYS A 549 -22.65 2.04 4.75
CA LYS A 549 -23.48 3.17 5.23
C LYS A 549 -24.22 3.82 4.06
N VAL A 550 -25.49 4.18 4.26
CA VAL A 550 -26.27 4.92 3.26
C VAL A 550 -26.66 6.28 3.81
N LYS A 551 -26.29 7.34 3.12
CA LYS A 551 -26.56 8.72 3.58
C LYS A 551 -28.06 8.98 3.65
N LYS A 552 -28.52 9.58 4.75
CA LYS A 552 -29.92 9.96 4.96
C LYS A 552 -30.13 11.41 4.58
N GLU A 553 -29.41 12.30 5.26
CA GLU A 553 -29.37 13.74 5.08
C GLU A 553 -28.20 14.31 5.90
N GLY A 554 -27.48 15.31 5.37
CA GLY A 554 -26.33 15.90 6.07
C GLY A 554 -25.30 14.84 6.51
N GLU A 555 -24.99 14.82 7.80
CA GLU A 555 -24.05 13.88 8.44
C GLU A 555 -24.73 12.58 8.93
N LEU A 556 -26.04 12.41 8.69
CA LEU A 556 -26.79 11.23 9.15
C LEU A 556 -26.71 10.09 8.14
N PHE A 557 -26.49 8.87 8.62
CA PHE A 557 -26.40 7.64 7.82
C PHE A 557 -27.27 6.53 8.40
N ASP A 558 -27.78 5.65 7.53
CA ASP A 558 -28.35 4.35 7.88
C ASP A 558 -27.29 3.26 7.66
N GLU A 559 -27.20 2.29 8.56
CA GLU A 559 -26.36 1.11 8.38
C GLU A 559 -27.12 0.04 7.59
N LYS A 560 -26.45 -0.59 6.62
CA LYS A 560 -26.97 -1.67 5.78
C LYS A 560 -26.02 -2.84 5.81
N SER A 561 -26.58 -4.04 5.73
CA SER A 561 -25.82 -5.29 5.58
C SER A 561 -26.30 -6.02 4.34
N VAL A 562 -25.37 -6.72 3.69
CA VAL A 562 -25.65 -7.65 2.60
C VAL A 562 -24.81 -8.91 2.80
N SER A 563 -25.38 -10.08 2.50
CA SER A 563 -24.63 -11.33 2.42
C SER A 563 -24.84 -12.04 1.09
N LEU A 564 -23.86 -12.85 0.69
CA LEU A 564 -23.99 -13.70 -0.50
C LEU A 564 -25.12 -14.74 -0.34
N GLU A 565 -25.35 -15.23 0.88
CA GLU A 565 -26.45 -16.15 1.20
C GLU A 565 -27.81 -15.48 0.92
N GLU A 566 -28.04 -14.26 1.43
CA GLU A 566 -29.29 -13.51 1.22
C GLU A 566 -29.57 -13.23 -0.26
N LEU A 567 -28.52 -13.12 -1.07
CA LEU A 567 -28.61 -12.90 -2.51
C LEU A 567 -28.71 -14.20 -3.34
N GLY A 568 -28.58 -15.37 -2.71
CA GLY A 568 -28.51 -16.67 -3.40
C GLY A 568 -27.26 -16.81 -4.27
N LEU A 569 -26.13 -16.28 -3.80
CA LEU A 569 -24.84 -16.23 -4.50
C LEU A 569 -23.71 -16.98 -3.75
N GLU A 570 -24.02 -17.69 -2.67
CA GLU A 570 -22.98 -18.34 -1.87
C GLU A 570 -22.24 -19.45 -2.64
N ASP A 571 -22.98 -20.28 -3.39
CA ASP A 571 -22.43 -21.46 -4.09
C ASP A 571 -21.49 -21.12 -5.26
N ILE A 572 -21.51 -19.88 -5.74
CA ILE A 572 -20.71 -19.43 -6.88
C ILE A 572 -19.44 -18.68 -6.48
N LYS A 573 -19.21 -18.42 -5.19
CA LYS A 573 -18.11 -17.55 -4.72
C LYS A 573 -16.72 -18.06 -5.14
N ASN A 574 -16.58 -19.37 -5.35
CA ASN A 574 -15.34 -19.99 -5.79
C ASN A 574 -15.06 -19.83 -7.29
N LYS A 575 -16.07 -19.43 -8.08
CA LYS A 575 -15.95 -19.18 -9.52
C LYS A 575 -15.50 -17.78 -9.86
N VAL A 576 -15.58 -16.85 -8.90
CA VAL A 576 -15.22 -15.45 -9.12
C VAL A 576 -13.82 -15.15 -8.62
N SER A 577 -13.08 -14.33 -9.34
CA SER A 577 -11.83 -13.70 -8.90
C SER A 577 -11.93 -12.20 -9.12
N PHE A 578 -11.15 -11.43 -8.37
CA PHE A 578 -11.11 -9.98 -8.53
C PHE A 578 -9.66 -9.51 -8.59
N MET A 579 -9.40 -8.51 -9.44
CA MET A 579 -8.05 -7.98 -9.65
C MET A 579 -8.10 -6.50 -10.01
N GLN A 580 -7.11 -5.72 -9.58
CA GLN A 580 -6.95 -4.36 -10.04
C GLN A 580 -6.31 -4.33 -11.43
N GLY A 581 -6.83 -3.48 -12.31
CA GLY A 581 -6.27 -3.34 -13.64
C GLY A 581 -6.83 -2.14 -14.40
N ASP A 582 -5.97 -1.55 -15.23
CA ASP A 582 -6.37 -0.46 -16.12
C ASP A 582 -6.90 -1.02 -17.45
N ALA A 583 -8.18 -0.83 -17.73
CA ALA A 583 -8.83 -1.25 -18.98
C ALA A 583 -8.18 -0.66 -20.25
N CYS A 584 -7.51 0.49 -20.15
CA CYS A 584 -6.74 1.11 -21.23
C CYS A 584 -5.28 0.61 -21.28
N ASN A 585 -4.84 -0.23 -20.35
CA ASN A 585 -3.48 -0.78 -20.29
C ASN A 585 -3.44 -2.19 -19.68
N LEU A 586 -4.38 -3.05 -20.06
CA LEU A 586 -4.47 -4.42 -19.56
C LEU A 586 -3.28 -5.26 -20.07
N LYS A 587 -2.68 -6.07 -19.19
CA LYS A 587 -1.63 -7.03 -19.55
C LYS A 587 -2.14 -8.03 -20.61
N ASP A 588 -1.25 -8.52 -21.48
CA ASP A 588 -1.59 -9.46 -22.57
C ASP A 588 -2.05 -10.85 -22.07
N ILE A 589 -1.87 -11.14 -20.78
CA ILE A 589 -2.32 -12.39 -20.15
C ILE A 589 -3.85 -12.51 -20.09
N TYR A 590 -4.58 -11.39 -20.13
CA TYR A 590 -6.04 -11.39 -20.08
C TYR A 590 -6.62 -11.64 -21.47
N THR A 591 -6.61 -12.90 -21.88
CA THR A 591 -7.17 -13.39 -23.15
C THR A 591 -8.00 -14.65 -22.94
N GLY A 592 -8.67 -15.09 -24.01
CA GLY A 592 -9.41 -16.35 -24.03
C GLY A 592 -10.80 -16.28 -23.40
N TYR A 593 -11.43 -15.11 -23.37
CA TYR A 593 -12.76 -14.92 -22.79
C TYR A 593 -13.87 -15.21 -23.79
N ASP A 594 -14.93 -15.87 -23.33
CA ASP A 594 -16.14 -16.11 -24.11
C ASP A 594 -17.14 -14.94 -23.99
N LEU A 595 -17.05 -14.19 -22.90
CA LEU A 595 -17.76 -12.95 -22.65
C LEU A 595 -16.82 -11.90 -22.05
N ILE A 596 -16.82 -10.69 -22.61
CA ILE A 596 -16.32 -9.50 -21.93
C ILE A 596 -17.51 -8.57 -21.68
N PHE A 597 -17.81 -8.33 -20.41
CA PHE A 597 -18.90 -7.51 -19.94
C PHE A 597 -18.35 -6.21 -19.35
N CYS A 598 -18.83 -5.06 -19.84
CA CYS A 598 -18.36 -3.75 -19.41
C CYS A 598 -19.52 -2.87 -18.97
N SER A 599 -19.74 -2.78 -17.66
CA SER A 599 -20.83 -1.98 -17.09
C SER A 599 -20.45 -0.52 -16.88
N ASN A 600 -21.09 0.40 -17.62
CA ASN A 600 -20.90 1.86 -17.52
C ASN A 600 -19.43 2.29 -17.58
N LEU A 601 -18.63 1.60 -18.42
CA LEU A 601 -17.19 1.75 -18.46
C LEU A 601 -16.72 2.75 -19.52
N ILE A 602 -17.24 2.66 -20.75
CA ILE A 602 -16.56 3.24 -21.91
C ILE A 602 -16.45 4.77 -21.88
N ASP A 603 -17.41 5.45 -21.27
CA ASP A 603 -17.43 6.92 -21.05
C ASP A 603 -16.75 7.34 -19.74
N ARG A 604 -16.01 6.42 -19.12
CA ARG A 604 -15.14 6.61 -17.95
C ARG A 604 -13.66 6.30 -18.22
N LEU A 605 -13.34 5.84 -19.43
CA LEU A 605 -11.96 5.55 -19.83
C LEU A 605 -11.25 6.82 -20.28
N TYR A 606 -9.99 7.01 -19.86
CA TYR A 606 -9.19 8.14 -20.35
C TYR A 606 -8.79 7.98 -21.83
N TYR A 607 -8.74 6.74 -22.34
CA TYR A 607 -8.45 6.46 -23.74
C TYR A 607 -9.28 5.30 -24.31
N PRO A 608 -10.59 5.50 -24.55
CA PRO A 608 -11.52 4.44 -24.92
C PRO A 608 -11.21 3.80 -26.29
N LYS A 609 -10.58 4.51 -27.22
CA LYS A 609 -10.16 3.94 -28.51
C LYS A 609 -9.13 2.82 -28.33
N LYS A 610 -8.12 3.03 -27.48
CA LYS A 610 -7.12 1.98 -27.18
C LYS A 610 -7.79 0.73 -26.59
N PHE A 611 -8.75 0.92 -25.70
CA PHE A 611 -9.56 -0.19 -25.18
C PHE A 611 -10.27 -0.96 -26.31
N LEU A 612 -10.92 -0.26 -27.25
CA LEU A 612 -11.58 -0.91 -28.39
C LEU A 612 -10.59 -1.64 -29.31
N ASP A 613 -9.41 -1.07 -29.53
CA ASP A 613 -8.35 -1.68 -30.36
C ASP A 613 -7.81 -2.98 -29.72
N ASP A 614 -7.76 -3.05 -28.39
CA ASP A 614 -7.20 -4.21 -27.66
C ASP A 614 -8.21 -5.36 -27.50
N ILE A 615 -9.50 -5.07 -27.37
CA ILE A 615 -10.56 -6.05 -27.05
C ILE A 615 -10.65 -7.26 -28.02
N PRO A 616 -10.52 -7.10 -29.36
CA PRO A 616 -10.56 -8.24 -30.29
C PRO A 616 -9.54 -9.34 -29.95
N SER A 617 -8.39 -8.98 -29.39
CA SER A 617 -7.33 -9.93 -29.01
C SER A 617 -7.65 -10.74 -27.75
N ARG A 618 -8.61 -10.25 -26.94
CA ARG A 618 -8.93 -10.81 -25.62
C ARG A 618 -10.11 -11.77 -25.65
N ILE A 619 -10.96 -11.64 -26.66
CA ILE A 619 -12.19 -12.41 -26.80
C ILE A 619 -12.06 -13.52 -27.84
N ASN A 620 -12.60 -14.69 -27.50
CA ASN A 620 -12.64 -15.85 -28.39
C ASN A 620 -13.53 -15.58 -29.60
N ASP A 621 -13.28 -16.30 -30.69
CA ASP A 621 -14.14 -16.28 -31.87
C ASP A 621 -15.54 -16.77 -31.51
N ASN A 622 -16.57 -16.08 -31.99
CA ASN A 622 -17.97 -16.20 -31.56
C ASN A 622 -18.28 -15.77 -30.12
N GLY A 623 -17.31 -15.26 -29.35
CA GLY A 623 -17.55 -14.67 -28.04
C GLY A 623 -18.33 -13.34 -28.10
N LEU A 624 -18.83 -12.89 -26.94
CA LEU A 624 -19.62 -11.66 -26.82
C LEU A 624 -18.89 -10.51 -26.11
N LEU A 625 -18.86 -9.34 -26.73
CA LEU A 625 -18.54 -8.08 -26.06
C LEU A 625 -19.84 -7.36 -25.72
N VAL A 626 -20.02 -7.00 -24.45
CA VAL A 626 -21.19 -6.26 -23.98
C VAL A 626 -20.73 -4.94 -23.38
N LEU A 627 -21.20 -3.83 -23.95
CA LEU A 627 -20.91 -2.49 -23.46
C LEU A 627 -22.20 -1.85 -22.96
N LEU A 628 -22.23 -1.40 -21.71
CA LEU A 628 -23.27 -0.55 -21.16
C LEU A 628 -22.68 0.84 -20.95
N SER A 629 -23.37 1.86 -21.42
CA SER A 629 -23.01 3.24 -21.08
C SER A 629 -24.20 4.19 -21.28
N PRO A 630 -24.35 5.20 -20.40
CA PRO A 630 -25.26 6.33 -20.63
C PRO A 630 -24.68 7.36 -21.61
N TYR A 631 -23.45 7.17 -22.08
CA TYR A 631 -22.70 8.07 -22.97
C TYR A 631 -22.60 9.50 -22.43
N THR A 632 -22.37 9.63 -21.13
CA THR A 632 -22.37 10.94 -20.45
C THR A 632 -21.21 11.82 -20.87
N TRP A 633 -20.08 11.22 -21.27
CA TRP A 633 -18.84 11.87 -21.71
C TRP A 633 -18.50 13.15 -20.93
N LEU A 634 -17.60 13.00 -19.95
CA LEU A 634 -17.15 14.11 -19.11
C LEU A 634 -15.63 14.25 -19.24
N GLU A 635 -15.17 15.48 -19.41
CA GLU A 635 -13.74 15.79 -19.62
C GLU A 635 -12.86 15.42 -18.41
N GLU A 636 -13.48 15.26 -17.23
CA GLU A 636 -12.83 14.76 -16.02
C GLU A 636 -12.36 13.29 -16.12
N TYR A 637 -13.05 12.47 -16.92
CA TYR A 637 -12.71 11.06 -17.12
C TYR A 637 -12.04 10.82 -18.46
N THR A 638 -12.59 11.42 -19.51
CA THR A 638 -12.10 11.24 -20.88
C THR A 638 -11.77 12.60 -21.47
N PRO A 639 -10.50 12.90 -21.80
CA PRO A 639 -10.15 14.10 -22.53
C PRO A 639 -11.00 14.24 -23.79
N LYS A 640 -11.50 15.44 -24.09
CA LYS A 640 -12.48 15.68 -25.16
C LYS A 640 -12.06 15.12 -26.52
N GLN A 641 -10.77 15.21 -26.84
CA GLN A 641 -10.19 14.68 -28.08
C GLN A 641 -10.30 13.15 -28.21
N ASN A 642 -10.50 12.44 -27.11
CA ASN A 642 -10.63 10.99 -27.05
C ASN A 642 -12.10 10.52 -26.97
N TRP A 643 -13.08 11.43 -26.99
CA TRP A 643 -14.49 11.05 -26.97
C TRP A 643 -14.85 10.27 -28.24
N LEU A 644 -15.58 9.17 -28.08
CA LEU A 644 -16.06 8.39 -29.23
C LEU A 644 -17.32 9.00 -29.85
N GLY A 645 -18.05 9.85 -29.11
CA GLY A 645 -19.26 10.52 -29.60
C GLY A 645 -19.73 11.60 -28.63
N GLY A 646 -20.95 12.11 -28.82
CA GLY A 646 -21.49 13.19 -27.99
C GLY A 646 -20.96 14.59 -28.34
N TYR A 647 -20.46 14.76 -29.57
CA TYR A 647 -19.94 16.04 -30.07
C TYR A 647 -20.37 16.31 -31.52
N ILE A 648 -20.14 17.54 -31.97
CA ILE A 648 -20.41 17.97 -33.35
C ILE A 648 -19.09 18.09 -34.11
N LYS A 649 -19.02 17.46 -35.28
CA LYS A 649 -17.88 17.57 -36.21
C LYS A 649 -18.40 17.88 -37.60
N ASP A 650 -17.86 18.92 -38.24
CA ASP A 650 -18.27 19.36 -39.59
C ASP A 650 -19.80 19.57 -39.74
N ASN A 651 -20.43 20.19 -38.73
CA ASN A 651 -21.89 20.38 -38.63
C ASN A 651 -22.72 19.07 -38.63
N LYS A 652 -22.12 17.94 -38.29
CA LYS A 652 -22.81 16.67 -38.07
C LYS A 652 -22.64 16.21 -36.64
N GLU A 653 -23.73 15.73 -36.06
CA GLU A 653 -23.71 15.08 -34.75
C GLU A 653 -22.99 13.73 -34.88
N VAL A 654 -22.04 13.47 -33.98
CA VAL A 654 -21.32 12.20 -33.90
C VAL A 654 -21.84 11.46 -32.68
N TYR A 655 -22.56 10.35 -32.90
CA TYR A 655 -23.11 9.52 -31.84
C TYR A 655 -22.14 8.39 -31.47
N THR A 656 -22.02 8.09 -30.18
CA THR A 656 -21.11 7.04 -29.68
C THR A 656 -21.35 5.70 -30.36
N LEU A 657 -22.62 5.31 -30.55
CA LEU A 657 -22.99 4.04 -31.17
C LEU A 657 -22.51 3.93 -32.63
N ASP A 658 -22.51 5.03 -33.39
CA ASP A 658 -22.06 5.01 -34.79
C ASP A 658 -20.53 4.86 -34.87
N THR A 659 -19.81 5.47 -33.94
CA THR A 659 -18.37 5.25 -33.79
C THR A 659 -18.08 3.82 -33.35
N LEU A 660 -18.82 3.27 -32.39
CA LEU A 660 -18.67 1.86 -31.99
C LEU A 660 -18.85 0.89 -33.15
N LYS A 661 -19.86 1.10 -34.01
CA LYS A 661 -20.04 0.28 -35.23
C LYS A 661 -18.86 0.36 -36.20
N THR A 662 -18.16 1.49 -36.21
CA THR A 662 -16.99 1.70 -37.08
C THR A 662 -15.74 1.07 -36.49
N GLU A 663 -15.50 1.26 -35.19
CA GLU A 663 -14.30 0.78 -34.48
C GLU A 663 -14.36 -0.73 -34.23
N LEU A 664 -15.53 -1.28 -33.88
CA LEU A 664 -15.74 -2.72 -33.67
C LEU A 664 -16.02 -3.46 -34.99
N SER A 665 -15.21 -3.20 -36.02
CA SER A 665 -15.40 -3.77 -37.36
C SER A 665 -15.26 -5.30 -37.40
N ASP A 666 -14.53 -5.89 -36.45
CA ASP A 666 -14.39 -7.34 -36.25
C ASP A 666 -15.60 -7.98 -35.55
N PHE A 667 -16.58 -7.18 -35.15
CA PHE A 667 -17.79 -7.63 -34.46
C PHE A 667 -19.05 -7.39 -35.28
N GLU A 668 -20.09 -8.14 -34.95
CA GLU A 668 -21.46 -7.96 -35.41
C GLU A 668 -22.31 -7.46 -34.23
N LEU A 669 -22.97 -6.32 -34.39
CA LEU A 669 -23.94 -5.82 -33.40
C LEU A 669 -25.20 -6.69 -33.46
N LEU A 670 -25.47 -7.42 -32.39
CA LEU A 670 -26.64 -8.29 -32.27
C LEU A 670 -27.88 -7.53 -31.79
N ASP A 671 -27.74 -6.67 -30.79
CA ASP A 671 -28.87 -5.95 -30.20
C ASP A 671 -28.44 -4.69 -29.44
N THR A 672 -29.41 -3.80 -29.20
CA THR A 672 -29.28 -2.61 -28.36
C THR A 672 -30.47 -2.54 -27.39
N ILE A 673 -30.21 -2.52 -26.09
CA ILE A 673 -31.23 -2.58 -25.04
C ILE A 673 -31.03 -1.42 -24.07
N ASP A 674 -32.10 -0.67 -23.77
CA ASP A 674 -32.07 0.36 -22.73
C ASP A 674 -32.23 -0.28 -21.35
N VAL A 675 -31.25 -0.07 -20.48
CA VAL A 675 -31.20 -0.60 -19.11
C VAL A 675 -31.29 0.57 -18.13
N PRO A 676 -32.48 0.87 -17.56
CA PRO A 676 -32.62 1.91 -16.56
C PRO A 676 -31.96 1.49 -15.24
N PHE A 677 -31.43 2.47 -14.52
CA PHE A 677 -30.86 2.27 -13.20
C PHE A 677 -31.03 3.49 -12.30
N VAL A 678 -31.00 3.25 -10.99
CA VAL A 678 -31.16 4.28 -9.97
C VAL A 678 -29.98 4.23 -9.00
N ILE A 679 -29.28 5.36 -8.85
CA ILE A 679 -28.30 5.55 -7.77
C ILE A 679 -28.96 6.39 -6.69
N LYS A 680 -28.96 5.87 -5.45
CA LYS A 680 -29.45 6.59 -4.28
C LYS A 680 -28.32 7.40 -3.66
N GLU A 681 -28.44 8.73 -3.69
CA GLU A 681 -27.47 9.61 -3.01
C GLU A 681 -27.88 9.87 -1.56
N THR A 682 -29.17 10.12 -1.31
CA THR A 682 -29.73 10.28 0.03
C THR A 682 -31.14 9.70 0.13
N ASN A 683 -31.80 9.78 1.28
CA ASN A 683 -33.20 9.36 1.41
C ASN A 683 -34.17 10.17 0.53
N ARG A 684 -33.75 11.35 0.04
CA ARG A 684 -34.57 12.26 -0.77
C ARG A 684 -33.92 12.65 -2.11
N LYS A 685 -32.71 12.19 -2.41
CA LYS A 685 -31.99 12.49 -3.65
C LYS A 685 -31.59 11.19 -4.34
N TYR A 686 -32.04 11.04 -5.58
CA TYR A 686 -31.79 9.88 -6.43
C TYR A 686 -31.42 10.34 -7.82
N GLN A 687 -30.49 9.65 -8.46
CA GLN A 687 -30.18 9.79 -9.88
C GLN A 687 -30.83 8.63 -10.64
N HIS A 688 -31.70 8.95 -11.60
CA HIS A 688 -32.28 7.95 -12.51
C HIS A 688 -31.65 8.12 -13.89
N THR A 689 -31.00 7.06 -14.36
CA THR A 689 -30.20 7.07 -15.59
C THR A 689 -30.61 5.88 -16.47
N ILE A 690 -30.47 6.02 -17.78
CA ILE A 690 -30.67 4.93 -18.73
C ILE A 690 -29.32 4.64 -19.39
N SER A 691 -28.85 3.41 -19.25
CA SER A 691 -27.64 2.95 -19.92
C SER A 691 -28.05 2.20 -21.19
N GLN A 692 -27.43 2.52 -22.33
CA GLN A 692 -27.61 1.72 -23.54
C GLN A 692 -26.65 0.53 -23.47
N MET A 693 -27.22 -0.67 -23.38
CA MET A 693 -26.49 -1.92 -23.51
C MET A 693 -26.41 -2.31 -24.98
N THR A 694 -25.20 -2.52 -25.47
CA THR A 694 -24.92 -2.98 -26.84
C THR A 694 -24.25 -4.36 -26.75
N ILE A 695 -24.75 -5.31 -27.55
CA ILE A 695 -24.30 -6.70 -27.52
C ILE A 695 -23.64 -7.01 -28.86
N TRP A 696 -22.37 -7.36 -28.84
CA TRP A 696 -21.53 -7.54 -30.02
C TRP A 696 -21.00 -8.97 -30.05
N LYS A 697 -21.09 -9.64 -31.20
CA LYS A 697 -20.49 -10.97 -31.41
C LYS A 697 -19.24 -10.86 -32.23
N LYS A 698 -18.13 -11.42 -31.75
CA LYS A 698 -16.88 -11.46 -32.52
C LYS A 698 -17.05 -12.38 -33.73
N LYS A 699 -16.66 -11.90 -34.91
CA LYS A 699 -16.64 -12.70 -36.14
C LYS A 699 -15.59 -13.81 -36.00
N ALA A 700 -15.87 -14.95 -36.64
CA ALA A 700 -14.98 -16.11 -36.67
C ALA A 700 -13.87 -15.99 -37.72
#